data_AF-A0A6N8V7Y7-F1
#
_entry.id   AF-A0A6N8V7Y7-F1
#
_cell.length_a   1.000
_cell.length_b   1.000
_cell.length_c   1.000
_cell.angle_alpha   90.00
_cell.angle_beta   90.00
_cell.angle_gamma   90.00
#
_symmetry.space_group_name_H-M   'P 1'
#
loop_
_entity.id
_entity.type
_entity.pdbx_description
1 polymer ?
#
loop_
_entity_poly.entity_id
_entity_poly.type
_entity_poly.pdbx_seq_one_letter_code
_entity_poly.pdbx_strand_id
1 'polypeptide(L)'
;MSAIARWWEVTRREVLSGLRRPAYWVLFVLLALLAWGFSEGGVVISSGDSTIGGEQAHVTSMFGQGMIQTVLIMGFGAWFLAIAAGLVVIRDLELGVVELFHSTRLTPGEYVWGKFAGALGIFLVVWLLYLCVAAGLNHVVEGGDAEHIGTFALANYLYPTLLFGLPQILLFAGVPFFLGTWTRQPIVVFAFPVAVLLFTLFFLTTWSPDWLSPETNRLLMLLDPSGFRWLNETFLTVDRGVSFYNSAPIQPDTGFLLSRAAFGLLGLAAVAGATRSYVRRLRRGGTDSRVARFFRRRRERREGSLATLEPSAASLRGLDMATRPLGFWNAAQAIGREEIRELIRRPGMYLFVPLILWQAVQNSLFAIGPFNSQILLTPGVMAARQLNTLALLICVLLLFYTVESLHKERGRQLAEIFNSTPIPTGSILLGKTIGNSLVAGLILLIGVIACAVVMLYRQLFQGSPVGFDVVPFVVTWGGVLVPTFIFWTALVTALFALFRNRYAVYAVGLFLIIYTAVRMALLDPFGWPLNWMAWNAVQWTDMGTFSLNGRELLLNRILYLSLVPLLVFMAVKWFGRQDRDPTRVLHRIRPKPILLGTPRVLAFAAPAIVLASVLFFGGRAGRDGEVAEEAGKDYWRENVATWNDFEMPSVSDVDIELDFEPAERSVAVEGEYTFYNHRDYAFEDIPVTAGQWDPIEWTLNGEPHEPDDRSNLFVFTPDDPLGPGDSLTIGFSYELEFPQGMSREAGGAGQFILESGIVLTAFTPTFLPTPGYLEGIGVDDDNSSEPQDYADDFFEGETEPLFGWGGEPFTVRTQITLPEEYTANGVGQKVSDRVVDGRRTVVWETDHPVVLFNVVAGKYAVKEGDGTAIYYHPEHDYNIEEMSAALDAARKYFSEWFYPFPWDLLKISEFAAFATYAQGFPTNITFSEGIGFLARSDPRSHIAFMVVAHEAAHQWWGNLLTPGQGPGGNIISEGMAHYSTMLLHEQVYGDRYRIEFAKRLEQLYGDTRFVDSERPMVETDGTRPGDGTVTYDKGGWVPWMLQQEMGRENMLAGLQAFIAKYNPDSDFPVLQDMLAVLRNFAPDTAAFDAFTEQWFFDVVVPEYEFSDVTKTQEGGEWVVRGTVENVGTGRMRVQVGATAGERWSDEGEDGSRTVVNEDYRDARTEVELGAGESAEFVIRADFEPERVLIDPDVLVLQLNRDLAVFEFEE
;
A
#
# COMPACT_ATOMS: atom_id res chain seq x y z
N MET A 1 44.53 -8.07 39.93
CA MET A 1 43.83 -7.54 38.75
C MET A 1 43.28 -6.16 39.06
N SER A 2 43.55 -5.16 38.22
CA SER A 2 42.92 -3.84 38.29
C SER A 2 41.40 -3.92 38.01
N ALA A 3 40.65 -2.86 38.30
CA ALA A 3 39.23 -2.79 37.98
C ALA A 3 38.97 -3.00 36.47
N ILE A 4 39.82 -2.38 35.63
CA ILE A 4 39.80 -2.52 34.16
C ILE A 4 40.03 -3.97 33.74
N ALA A 5 41.01 -4.67 34.34
CA ALA A 5 41.27 -6.07 34.01
C ALA A 5 40.11 -7.01 34.37
N ARG A 6 39.39 -6.74 35.47
CA ARG A 6 38.20 -7.51 35.85
C ARG A 6 37.03 -7.25 34.90
N TRP A 7 36.77 -5.99 34.59
CA TRP A 7 35.76 -5.59 33.61
C TRP A 7 36.03 -6.24 32.24
N TRP A 8 37.27 -6.16 31.75
CA TRP A 8 37.67 -6.76 30.47
C TRP A 8 37.50 -8.28 30.44
N GLU A 9 37.82 -9.00 31.52
CA GLU A 9 37.61 -10.44 31.56
C GLU A 9 36.12 -10.81 31.48
N VAL A 10 35.22 -10.03 32.11
CA VAL A 10 33.77 -10.21 31.95
C VAL A 10 33.35 -9.97 30.50
N THR A 11 33.79 -8.86 29.90
CA THR A 11 33.52 -8.51 28.50
C THR A 11 33.98 -9.62 27.56
N ARG A 12 35.24 -10.04 27.67
CA ARG A 12 35.85 -11.10 26.86
C ARG A 12 35.09 -12.42 26.96
N ARG A 13 34.68 -12.82 28.18
CA ARG A 13 33.91 -14.06 28.39
C ARG A 13 32.54 -13.98 27.76
N GLU A 14 31.87 -12.84 27.82
CA GLU A 14 30.56 -12.66 27.18
C GLU A 14 30.69 -12.68 25.64
N VAL A 15 31.72 -12.03 25.06
CA VAL A 15 32.00 -12.10 23.61
C VAL A 15 32.27 -13.54 23.15
N LEU A 16 33.17 -14.25 23.84
CA LEU A 16 33.49 -15.65 23.53
C LEU A 16 32.27 -16.59 23.69
N SER A 17 31.42 -16.32 24.67
CA SER A 17 30.15 -17.02 24.83
C SER A 17 29.18 -16.70 23.70
N GLY A 18 29.13 -15.42 23.28
CA GLY A 18 28.27 -14.93 22.20
C GLY A 18 28.61 -15.56 20.85
N LEU A 19 29.90 -15.68 20.49
CA LEU A 19 30.34 -16.30 19.22
C LEU A 19 29.87 -17.75 19.06
N ARG A 20 29.58 -18.44 20.17
CA ARG A 20 29.06 -19.81 20.18
C ARG A 20 27.53 -19.89 20.12
N ARG A 21 26.83 -18.74 20.11
CA ARG A 21 25.35 -18.72 20.07
C ARG A 21 24.87 -18.68 18.63
N PRO A 22 23.94 -19.58 18.25
CA PRO A 22 23.36 -19.57 16.90
C PRO A 22 22.66 -18.26 16.54
N ALA A 23 22.09 -17.53 17.51
CA ALA A 23 21.30 -16.33 17.25
C ALA A 23 22.05 -15.23 16.46
N TYR A 24 23.33 -14.98 16.77
CA TYR A 24 24.12 -13.97 16.05
C TYR A 24 24.45 -14.39 14.62
N TRP A 25 24.67 -15.68 14.40
CA TRP A 25 24.94 -16.22 13.06
C TRP A 25 23.67 -16.28 12.21
N VAL A 26 22.50 -16.56 12.82
CA VAL A 26 21.22 -16.44 12.13
C VAL A 26 20.96 -14.99 11.71
N LEU A 27 21.22 -14.01 12.58
CA LEU A 27 21.15 -12.59 12.20
C LEU A 27 22.11 -12.28 11.04
N PHE A 28 23.36 -12.71 11.12
CA PHE A 28 24.33 -12.46 10.06
C PHE A 28 23.89 -13.06 8.72
N VAL A 29 23.42 -14.31 8.70
CA VAL A 29 22.91 -14.96 7.48
C VAL A 29 21.72 -14.19 6.92
N LEU A 30 20.78 -13.76 7.76
CA LEU A 30 19.65 -12.94 7.33
C LEU A 30 20.12 -11.61 6.72
N LEU A 31 21.03 -10.89 7.38
CA LEU A 31 21.58 -9.63 6.87
C LEU A 31 22.38 -9.84 5.58
N ALA A 32 23.08 -10.96 5.42
CA ALA A 32 23.80 -11.29 4.21
C ALA A 32 22.87 -11.61 3.03
N LEU A 33 21.76 -12.31 3.28
CA LEU A 33 20.72 -12.56 2.26
C LEU A 33 20.04 -11.24 1.85
N LEU A 34 19.77 -10.35 2.80
CA LEU A 34 19.22 -9.02 2.49
C LEU A 34 20.23 -8.17 1.72
N ALA A 35 21.51 -8.18 2.12
CA ALA A 35 22.56 -7.49 1.38
C ALA A 35 22.69 -8.00 -0.06
N TRP A 36 22.46 -9.30 -0.27
CA TRP A 36 22.43 -9.89 -1.61
C TRP A 36 21.21 -9.40 -2.40
N GLY A 37 20.00 -9.49 -1.85
CA GLY A 37 18.81 -8.97 -2.53
C GLY A 37 18.87 -7.47 -2.85
N PHE A 38 19.50 -6.66 -1.99
CA PHE A 38 19.72 -5.23 -2.28
C PHE A 38 20.80 -4.99 -3.35
N SER A 39 21.77 -5.90 -3.49
CA SER A 39 22.80 -5.82 -4.54
C SER A 39 22.27 -6.21 -5.91
N GLU A 40 21.13 -6.89 -5.98
CA GLU A 40 20.43 -7.27 -7.22
C GLU A 40 19.40 -6.21 -7.65
N GLY A 41 19.39 -5.01 -7.05
CA GLY A 41 18.49 -3.92 -7.43
C GLY A 41 17.14 -3.90 -6.70
N GLY A 42 16.88 -4.82 -5.76
CA GLY A 42 15.56 -4.94 -5.11
C GLY A 42 15.13 -3.79 -4.18
N VAL A 43 16.01 -2.82 -3.86
CA VAL A 43 15.67 -1.59 -3.11
C VAL A 43 16.53 -0.44 -3.61
N VAL A 44 15.91 0.52 -4.29
CA VAL A 44 16.52 1.74 -4.84
C VAL A 44 15.82 2.97 -4.28
N ILE A 45 16.48 4.13 -4.32
CA ILE A 45 15.77 5.42 -4.21
C ILE A 45 15.00 5.57 -5.52
N SER A 46 13.69 5.83 -5.47
CA SER A 46 12.84 6.03 -6.65
C SER A 46 13.14 7.37 -7.32
N SER A 47 14.34 7.50 -7.91
CA SER A 47 14.85 8.67 -8.63
C SER A 47 15.87 8.17 -9.66
N GLY A 48 15.73 8.62 -10.91
CA GLY A 48 16.42 8.01 -12.05
C GLY A 48 15.95 8.56 -13.38
N ASP A 49 16.86 8.59 -14.34
CA ASP A 49 16.51 8.54 -15.75
C ASP A 49 16.06 7.09 -16.07
N SER A 50 14.94 7.01 -16.78
CA SER A 50 14.27 5.75 -17.14
C SER A 50 14.72 5.20 -18.49
N THR A 51 15.51 5.96 -19.25
CA THR A 51 16.10 5.51 -20.51
C THR A 51 17.21 4.48 -20.28
N ILE A 52 17.46 3.62 -21.28
CA ILE A 52 18.50 2.58 -21.19
C ILE A 52 19.87 3.25 -21.03
N GLY A 53 20.56 2.95 -19.93
CA GLY A 53 21.84 3.58 -19.57
C GLY A 53 21.73 4.98 -18.97
N GLY A 54 20.50 5.43 -18.64
CA GLY A 54 20.22 6.64 -17.89
C GLY A 54 20.85 6.61 -16.48
N GLU A 55 21.21 7.78 -15.95
CA GLU A 55 21.77 7.83 -14.59
C GLU A 55 20.70 7.50 -13.56
N GLN A 56 21.01 6.61 -12.61
CA GLN A 56 20.10 6.25 -11.52
C GLN A 56 20.71 6.51 -10.15
N ALA A 57 19.85 6.68 -9.14
CA ALA A 57 20.30 6.88 -7.77
C ALA A 57 20.95 5.60 -7.23
N HIS A 58 22.26 5.66 -6.95
CA HIS A 58 23.02 4.49 -6.54
C HIS A 58 22.59 3.98 -5.16
N VAL A 59 22.40 2.66 -5.03
CA VAL A 59 22.15 1.97 -3.74
C VAL A 59 23.35 2.11 -2.78
N THR A 60 24.54 2.33 -3.34
CA THR A 60 25.80 2.56 -2.61
C THR A 60 26.04 4.03 -2.25
N SER A 61 25.16 4.95 -2.65
CA SER A 61 25.20 6.35 -2.22
C SER A 61 25.02 6.49 -0.71
N MET A 62 25.40 7.65 -0.15
CA MET A 62 25.22 7.92 1.27
C MET A 62 23.73 7.92 1.66
N PHE A 63 22.85 8.40 0.78
CA PHE A 63 21.39 8.37 0.96
C PHE A 63 20.85 6.94 0.92
N GLY A 64 21.22 6.15 -0.10
CA GLY A 64 20.79 4.75 -0.23
C GLY A 64 21.19 3.91 0.99
N GLN A 65 22.45 4.04 1.42
CA GLN A 65 22.92 3.38 2.64
C GLN A 65 22.27 3.92 3.92
N GLY A 66 21.95 5.21 3.98
CA GLY A 66 21.19 5.81 5.09
C GLY A 66 19.79 5.22 5.24
N MET A 67 19.09 5.08 4.12
CA MET A 67 17.77 4.45 4.06
C MET A 67 17.84 2.98 4.52
N ILE A 68 18.68 2.18 3.87
CA ILE A 68 18.84 0.75 4.15
C ILE A 68 19.21 0.51 5.61
N GLN A 69 20.22 1.20 6.14
CA GLN A 69 20.69 0.96 7.50
C GLN A 69 19.68 1.36 8.56
N THR A 70 18.92 2.44 8.33
CA THR A 70 17.87 2.89 9.27
C THR A 70 16.78 1.83 9.40
N VAL A 71 16.33 1.28 8.26
CA VAL A 71 15.31 0.21 8.22
C VAL A 71 15.86 -1.10 8.81
N LEU A 72 17.08 -1.51 8.44
CA LEU A 72 17.64 -2.79 8.90
C LEU A 72 17.90 -2.81 10.42
N ILE A 73 18.41 -1.72 10.99
CA ILE A 73 18.70 -1.67 12.44
C ILE A 73 17.41 -1.65 13.24
N MET A 74 16.42 -0.86 12.83
CA MET A 74 15.13 -0.79 13.51
C MET A 74 14.33 -2.09 13.34
N GLY A 75 14.20 -2.58 12.10
CA GLY A 75 13.41 -3.76 11.75
C GLY A 75 14.01 -5.08 12.25
N PHE A 76 15.34 -5.26 12.15
CA PHE A 76 16.01 -6.51 12.50
C PHE A 76 16.96 -6.36 13.68
N GLY A 77 17.83 -5.35 13.67
CA GLY A 77 18.86 -5.15 14.69
C GLY A 77 18.31 -5.02 16.11
N ALA A 78 17.25 -4.23 16.30
CA ALA A 78 16.64 -3.93 17.60
C ALA A 78 16.21 -5.19 18.37
N TRP A 79 15.66 -6.18 17.66
CA TRP A 79 15.21 -7.46 18.23
C TRP A 79 16.37 -8.31 18.73
N PHE A 80 17.39 -8.46 17.89
CA PHE A 80 18.56 -9.24 18.26
C PHE A 80 19.37 -8.55 19.34
N LEU A 81 19.42 -7.22 19.38
CA LEU A 81 19.99 -6.43 20.47
C LEU A 81 19.25 -6.66 21.79
N ALA A 82 17.92 -6.67 21.78
CA ALA A 82 17.12 -6.98 22.97
C ALA A 82 17.38 -8.40 23.49
N ILE A 83 17.51 -9.40 22.62
CA ILE A 83 17.91 -10.77 22.99
C ILE A 83 19.33 -10.79 23.56
N ALA A 84 20.25 -10.14 22.84
CA ALA A 84 21.68 -10.17 23.09
C ALA A 84 22.06 -9.50 24.40
N ALA A 85 21.54 -8.30 24.67
CA ALA A 85 21.87 -7.48 25.82
C ALA A 85 20.85 -7.65 26.95
N GLY A 86 19.56 -7.67 26.63
CA GLY A 86 18.48 -7.66 27.61
C GLY A 86 18.34 -8.93 28.45
N LEU A 87 18.71 -10.09 27.90
CA LEU A 87 18.56 -11.38 28.58
C LEU A 87 19.81 -11.87 29.31
N VAL A 88 20.94 -11.16 29.21
CA VAL A 88 22.23 -11.61 29.76
C VAL A 88 22.17 -11.81 31.27
N VAL A 89 21.63 -10.84 31.99
CA VAL A 89 21.51 -10.90 33.46
C VAL A 89 20.46 -11.93 33.88
N ILE A 90 19.37 -12.07 33.13
CA ILE A 90 18.31 -13.04 33.40
C ILE A 90 18.84 -14.46 33.25
N ARG A 91 19.61 -14.73 32.20
CA ARG A 91 20.23 -16.04 31.98
C ARG A 91 21.15 -16.43 33.14
N ASP A 92 21.99 -15.52 33.60
CA ASP A 92 22.93 -15.81 34.68
C ASP A 92 22.17 -16.11 36.00
N LEU A 93 21.00 -15.49 36.22
CA LEU A 93 20.11 -15.82 37.34
C LEU A 93 19.46 -17.20 37.19
N GLU A 94 18.95 -17.55 36.01
CA GLU A 94 18.33 -18.84 35.73
C GLU A 94 19.32 -20.01 35.83
N LEU A 95 20.58 -19.79 35.45
CA LEU A 95 21.66 -20.76 35.59
C LEU A 95 22.18 -20.89 37.03
N GLY A 96 21.73 -20.04 37.96
CA GLY A 96 22.18 -20.04 39.35
C GLY A 96 23.64 -19.60 39.55
N VAL A 97 24.29 -19.06 38.52
CA VAL A 97 25.73 -18.69 38.57
C VAL A 97 25.98 -17.36 39.29
N VAL A 98 24.93 -16.57 39.53
CA VAL A 98 25.03 -15.28 40.22
C VAL A 98 25.58 -15.42 41.64
N GLU A 99 25.24 -16.50 42.35
CA GLU A 99 25.76 -16.79 43.69
C GLU A 99 27.28 -17.02 43.67
N LEU A 100 27.80 -17.64 42.60
CA LEU A 100 29.23 -17.81 42.39
C LEU A 100 29.93 -16.48 42.12
N PHE A 101 29.28 -15.53 41.43
CA PHE A 101 29.87 -14.21 41.21
C PHE A 101 29.96 -13.39 42.49
N HIS A 102 29.05 -13.58 43.45
CA HIS A 102 29.10 -12.92 44.76
C HIS A 102 30.28 -13.37 45.63
N SER A 103 30.88 -14.53 45.38
CA SER A 103 32.09 -14.98 46.09
C SER A 103 33.40 -14.44 45.47
N THR A 104 33.31 -13.68 44.37
CA THR A 104 34.46 -13.07 43.69
C THR A 104 34.68 -11.60 44.09
N ARG A 105 35.82 -11.01 43.72
CA ARG A 105 36.13 -9.58 43.93
C ARG A 105 35.45 -8.64 42.92
N LEU A 106 34.48 -9.12 42.15
CA LEU A 106 33.84 -8.36 41.07
C LEU A 106 32.84 -7.34 41.64
N THR A 107 32.98 -6.06 41.27
CA THR A 107 31.99 -5.06 41.70
C THR A 107 30.73 -5.12 40.81
N PRO A 108 29.56 -4.69 41.32
CA PRO A 108 28.34 -4.56 40.53
C PRO A 108 28.49 -3.76 39.23
N GLY A 109 29.29 -2.68 39.27
CA GLY A 109 29.55 -1.84 38.10
C GLY A 109 30.45 -2.54 37.08
N GLU A 110 31.52 -3.19 37.54
CA GLU A 110 32.41 -4.00 36.68
C GLU A 110 31.64 -5.13 35.98
N TYR A 111 30.71 -5.79 36.69
CA TYR A 111 29.86 -6.83 36.13
C TYR A 111 28.88 -6.29 35.09
N VAL A 112 28.08 -5.28 35.44
CA VAL A 112 27.02 -4.74 34.56
C VAL A 112 27.61 -4.14 33.29
N TRP A 113 28.58 -3.23 33.41
CA TRP A 113 29.20 -2.61 32.25
C TRP A 113 30.03 -3.61 31.44
N GLY A 114 30.62 -4.64 32.05
CA GLY A 114 31.35 -5.68 31.33
C GLY A 114 30.43 -6.56 30.50
N LYS A 115 29.28 -6.96 31.06
CA LYS A 115 28.25 -7.71 30.33
C LYS A 115 27.65 -6.90 29.18
N PHE A 116 27.32 -5.63 29.43
CA PHE A 116 26.80 -4.73 28.40
C PHE A 116 27.81 -4.54 27.27
N ALA A 117 29.07 -4.20 27.58
CA ALA A 117 30.11 -4.03 26.57
C ALA A 117 30.37 -5.31 25.76
N GLY A 118 30.28 -6.49 26.39
CA GLY A 118 30.44 -7.76 25.69
C GLY A 118 29.29 -8.07 24.73
N ALA A 119 28.05 -7.79 25.13
CA ALA A 119 26.87 -7.96 24.28
C ALA A 119 26.84 -6.94 23.12
N LEU A 120 27.18 -5.69 23.39
CA LEU A 120 27.29 -4.63 22.38
C LEU A 120 28.42 -4.94 21.38
N GLY A 121 29.59 -5.33 21.88
CA GLY A 121 30.77 -5.60 21.05
C GLY A 121 30.53 -6.70 20.02
N ILE A 122 29.86 -7.79 20.38
CA ILE A 122 29.55 -8.84 19.41
C ILE A 122 28.52 -8.40 18.37
N PHE A 123 27.54 -7.59 18.74
CA PHE A 123 26.59 -7.06 17.77
C PHE A 123 27.29 -6.13 16.78
N LEU A 124 28.16 -5.23 17.26
CA LEU A 124 28.97 -4.35 16.40
C LEU A 124 29.87 -5.14 15.45
N VAL A 125 30.42 -6.28 15.88
CA VAL A 125 31.17 -7.19 14.98
C VAL A 125 30.27 -7.76 13.90
N VAL A 126 29.07 -8.25 14.25
CA VAL A 126 28.11 -8.77 13.25
C VAL A 126 27.69 -7.67 12.27
N TRP A 127 27.46 -6.45 12.77
CA TRP A 127 27.11 -5.30 11.94
C TRP A 127 28.24 -4.91 10.98
N LEU A 128 29.48 -4.89 11.48
CA LEU A 128 30.66 -4.64 10.65
C LEU A 128 30.81 -5.73 9.57
N LEU A 129 30.58 -7.00 9.91
CA LEU A 129 30.58 -8.09 8.93
C LEU A 129 29.49 -7.90 7.87
N TYR A 130 28.30 -7.44 8.25
CA TYR A 130 27.26 -7.06 7.29
C TYR A 130 27.75 -5.96 6.35
N LEU A 131 28.34 -4.87 6.85
CA LEU A 131 28.86 -3.80 6.00
C LEU A 131 29.95 -4.30 5.04
N CYS A 132 30.83 -5.21 5.50
CA CYS A 132 31.83 -5.83 4.64
C CYS A 132 31.21 -6.73 3.55
N VAL A 133 30.18 -7.50 3.89
CA VAL A 133 29.46 -8.33 2.92
C VAL A 133 28.72 -7.45 1.91
N ALA A 134 27.99 -6.42 2.37
CA ALA A 134 27.31 -5.48 1.49
C ALA A 134 28.28 -4.78 0.54
N ALA A 135 29.39 -4.24 1.04
CA ALA A 135 30.42 -3.62 0.18
C ALA A 135 31.08 -4.64 -0.76
N GLY A 136 31.27 -5.89 -0.32
CA GLY A 136 31.83 -6.96 -1.14
C GLY A 136 30.90 -7.41 -2.25
N LEU A 137 29.61 -7.57 -1.96
CA LEU A 137 28.60 -7.94 -2.96
C LEU A 137 28.47 -6.82 -4.01
N ASN A 138 28.35 -5.56 -3.57
CA ASN A 138 28.20 -4.44 -4.49
C ASN A 138 29.44 -4.19 -5.37
N HIS A 139 30.66 -4.29 -4.84
CA HIS A 139 31.86 -3.81 -5.58
C HIS A 139 32.84 -4.90 -6.02
N VAL A 140 32.67 -6.15 -5.58
CA VAL A 140 33.62 -7.25 -5.85
C VAL A 140 32.97 -8.41 -6.61
N VAL A 141 31.69 -8.65 -6.42
CA VAL A 141 30.97 -9.73 -7.14
C VAL A 141 30.42 -9.15 -8.44
N GLU A 142 30.87 -9.70 -9.58
CA GLU A 142 30.45 -9.31 -10.96
C GLU A 142 28.98 -9.69 -11.29
N GLY A 143 28.08 -9.67 -10.30
CA GLY A 143 26.67 -10.03 -10.46
C GLY A 143 25.70 -8.99 -9.92
N GLY A 144 26.17 -7.82 -9.49
CA GLY A 144 25.30 -6.68 -9.22
C GLY A 144 24.98 -5.95 -10.52
N ASP A 145 23.77 -5.43 -10.63
CA ASP A 145 23.40 -4.53 -11.71
C ASP A 145 24.33 -3.30 -11.65
N ALA A 146 25.17 -3.15 -12.67
CA ALA A 146 26.22 -2.14 -12.70
C ALA A 146 25.64 -0.71 -12.74
N GLU A 147 24.40 -0.56 -13.20
CA GLU A 147 23.71 0.72 -13.35
C GLU A 147 23.33 1.33 -12.00
N HIS A 148 23.06 0.48 -10.99
CA HIS A 148 22.62 0.89 -9.66
C HIS A 148 23.75 1.02 -8.62
N ILE A 149 25.00 0.77 -9.02
CA ILE A 149 26.16 0.67 -8.11
C ILE A 149 27.20 1.76 -8.42
N GLY A 150 27.21 2.79 -7.57
CA GLY A 150 28.20 3.85 -7.62
C GLY A 150 29.60 3.41 -7.16
N THR A 151 30.57 4.32 -7.30
CA THR A 151 31.96 4.06 -6.87
C THR A 151 32.07 3.77 -5.37
N PHE A 152 32.98 2.85 -4.99
CA PHE A 152 33.19 2.51 -3.59
C PHE A 152 33.73 3.71 -2.79
N ALA A 153 32.90 4.22 -1.88
CA ALA A 153 33.31 5.18 -0.87
C ALA A 153 33.02 4.64 0.53
N LEU A 154 34.08 4.39 1.32
CA LEU A 154 33.94 3.90 2.70
C LEU A 154 33.05 4.82 3.56
N ALA A 155 33.05 6.12 3.26
CA ALA A 155 32.21 7.11 3.94
C ALA A 155 30.71 6.82 3.76
N ASN A 156 30.28 6.36 2.59
CA ASN A 156 28.86 6.07 2.31
C ASN A 156 28.31 4.96 3.20
N TYR A 157 29.15 4.01 3.62
CA TYR A 157 28.74 2.95 4.54
C TYR A 157 28.88 3.37 6.01
N LEU A 158 30.01 3.96 6.39
CA LEU A 158 30.32 4.25 7.80
C LEU A 158 29.61 5.49 8.33
N TYR A 159 29.45 6.54 7.54
CA TYR A 159 28.83 7.79 8.00
C TYR A 159 27.36 7.56 8.41
N PRO A 160 26.51 6.89 7.61
CA PRO A 160 25.16 6.55 8.04
C PRO A 160 25.12 5.61 9.25
N THR A 161 26.07 4.66 9.37
CA THR A 161 26.18 3.82 10.56
C THR A 161 26.43 4.66 11.81
N LEU A 162 27.24 5.71 11.72
CA LEU A 162 27.53 6.59 12.85
C LEU A 162 26.36 7.54 13.17
N LEU A 163 25.75 8.12 12.13
CA LEU A 163 24.69 9.11 12.25
C LEU A 163 23.36 8.49 12.70
N PHE A 164 22.90 7.44 12.02
CA PHE A 164 21.61 6.77 12.29
C PHE A 164 21.80 5.53 13.15
N GLY A 165 22.78 4.69 12.83
CA GLY A 165 22.90 3.35 13.41
C GLY A 165 23.37 3.31 14.86
N LEU A 166 24.46 4.00 15.19
CA LEU A 166 25.07 3.95 16.52
C LEU A 166 24.12 4.43 17.64
N PRO A 167 23.40 5.56 17.50
CA PRO A 167 22.38 5.97 18.47
C PRO A 167 21.31 4.89 18.70
N GLN A 168 20.79 4.29 17.63
CA GLN A 168 19.79 3.22 17.70
C GLN A 168 20.35 1.98 18.41
N ILE A 169 21.55 1.54 18.03
CA ILE A 169 22.20 0.38 18.64
C ILE A 169 22.39 0.58 20.14
N LEU A 170 22.82 1.78 20.57
CA LEU A 170 22.97 2.10 22.00
C LEU A 170 21.64 2.11 22.75
N LEU A 171 20.59 2.67 22.13
CA LEU A 171 19.24 2.68 22.70
C LEU A 171 18.68 1.26 22.87
N PHE A 172 18.70 0.45 21.80
CA PHE A 172 18.15 -0.91 21.78
C PHE A 172 19.04 -1.94 22.47
N ALA A 173 20.31 -1.64 22.75
CA ALA A 173 21.10 -2.43 23.69
C ALA A 173 20.80 -2.02 25.14
N GLY A 174 20.80 -0.71 25.43
CA GLY A 174 20.81 -0.17 26.79
C GLY A 174 19.48 -0.28 27.52
N VAL A 175 18.37 0.08 26.87
CA VAL A 175 17.03 0.05 27.48
C VAL A 175 16.59 -1.39 27.76
N PRO A 176 16.67 -2.34 26.81
CA PRO A 176 16.39 -3.75 27.09
C PRO A 176 17.30 -4.34 28.19
N PHE A 177 18.59 -3.97 28.24
CA PHE A 177 19.50 -4.39 29.31
C PHE A 177 19.01 -3.91 30.70
N PHE A 178 18.58 -2.65 30.78
CA PHE A 178 17.96 -2.10 31.99
C PHE A 178 16.69 -2.84 32.37
N LEU A 179 15.76 -2.99 31.44
CA LEU A 179 14.48 -3.66 31.65
C LEU A 179 14.67 -5.11 32.10
N GLY A 180 15.62 -5.84 31.51
CA GLY A 180 15.95 -7.20 31.91
C GLY A 180 16.53 -7.29 33.31
N THR A 181 17.44 -6.37 33.66
CA THR A 181 18.02 -6.27 35.01
C THR A 181 16.99 -5.86 36.05
N TRP A 182 16.06 -4.98 35.69
CA TRP A 182 15.06 -4.42 36.59
C TRP A 182 13.85 -5.34 36.78
N THR A 183 13.28 -5.88 35.71
CA THR A 183 12.07 -6.71 35.82
C THR A 183 12.40 -8.17 36.09
N ARG A 184 13.55 -8.66 35.60
CA ARG A 184 13.89 -10.09 35.49
C ARG A 184 12.83 -10.88 34.73
N GLN A 185 12.12 -10.22 33.84
CA GLN A 185 11.07 -10.81 33.02
C GLN A 185 11.48 -10.66 31.56
N PRO A 186 11.77 -11.77 30.85
CA PRO A 186 12.10 -11.72 29.43
C PRO A 186 11.06 -10.95 28.61
N ILE A 187 9.78 -11.06 28.94
CA ILE A 187 8.68 -10.42 28.19
C ILE A 187 8.81 -8.89 28.10
N VAL A 188 9.28 -8.23 29.18
CA VAL A 188 9.42 -6.76 29.20
C VAL A 188 10.67 -6.32 28.41
N VAL A 189 11.61 -7.22 28.19
CA VAL A 189 12.79 -6.96 27.35
C VAL A 189 12.38 -6.92 25.87
N PHE A 190 11.50 -7.82 25.44
CA PHE A 190 11.01 -7.90 24.07
C PHE A 190 9.92 -6.88 23.74
N ALA A 191 9.08 -6.58 24.72
CA ALA A 191 8.09 -5.52 24.70
C ALA A 191 8.59 -4.19 24.11
N PHE A 192 9.80 -3.78 24.49
CA PHE A 192 10.36 -2.49 24.13
C PHE A 192 10.64 -2.34 22.62
N PRO A 193 11.47 -3.19 21.98
CA PRO A 193 11.70 -3.07 20.54
C PRO A 193 10.41 -3.24 19.73
N VAL A 194 9.45 -4.08 20.18
CA VAL A 194 8.13 -4.18 19.53
C VAL A 194 7.42 -2.82 19.56
N ALA A 195 7.25 -2.25 20.76
CA ALA A 195 6.47 -1.04 20.93
C ALA A 195 7.10 0.14 20.18
N VAL A 196 8.42 0.26 20.21
CA VAL A 196 9.13 1.30 19.47
C VAL A 196 9.04 1.06 17.96
N LEU A 197 9.28 -0.16 17.47
CA LEU A 197 9.17 -0.48 16.05
C LEU A 197 7.77 -0.17 15.51
N LEU A 198 6.72 -0.59 16.22
CA LEU A 198 5.34 -0.36 15.79
C LEU A 198 4.97 1.13 15.86
N PHE A 199 5.35 1.81 16.94
CA PHE A 199 5.10 3.24 17.06
C PHE A 199 5.86 4.04 15.98
N THR A 200 7.09 3.65 15.66
CA THR A 200 7.84 4.30 14.58
C THR A 200 7.19 3.99 13.23
N LEU A 201 7.02 2.71 12.87
CA LEU A 201 6.55 2.28 11.56
C LEU A 201 5.13 2.74 11.24
N PHE A 202 4.23 2.70 12.22
CA PHE A 202 2.80 2.96 12.00
C PHE A 202 2.34 4.35 12.44
N PHE A 203 3.20 5.15 13.07
CA PHE A 203 2.86 6.52 13.45
C PHE A 203 3.96 7.47 12.99
N LEU A 204 5.20 7.34 13.49
CA LEU A 204 6.21 8.34 13.17
C LEU A 204 6.65 8.36 11.69
N THR A 205 6.62 7.25 10.96
CA THR A 205 7.05 7.23 9.55
C THR A 205 5.90 7.35 8.56
N THR A 206 4.68 6.95 8.94
CA THR A 206 3.53 6.84 8.01
C THR A 206 2.45 7.89 8.25
N TRP A 207 2.40 8.51 9.44
CA TRP A 207 1.41 9.54 9.73
C TRP A 207 2.02 10.92 9.48
N SER A 208 1.75 11.50 8.31
CA SER A 208 2.14 12.85 7.93
C SER A 208 1.00 13.51 7.14
N PRO A 209 -0.15 13.80 7.79
CA PRO A 209 -1.27 14.39 7.07
C PRO A 209 -0.99 15.86 6.73
N ASP A 210 -1.56 16.35 5.62
CA ASP A 210 -1.29 17.69 5.08
C ASP A 210 -1.65 18.84 6.03
N TRP A 211 -2.58 18.62 6.97
CA TRP A 211 -2.97 19.58 7.99
C TRP A 211 -2.04 19.60 9.22
N LEU A 212 -0.99 18.78 9.25
CA LEU A 212 -0.04 18.73 10.35
C LEU A 212 0.86 19.96 10.31
N SER A 213 0.87 20.75 11.41
CA SER A 213 1.71 21.94 11.45
C SER A 213 3.20 21.61 11.23
N PRO A 214 3.96 22.44 10.50
CA PRO A 214 5.38 22.22 10.26
C PRO A 214 6.20 22.05 11.53
N GLU A 215 5.88 22.77 12.61
CA GLU A 215 6.57 22.65 13.91
C GLU A 215 6.31 21.30 14.56
N THR A 216 5.07 20.81 14.45
CA THR A 216 4.69 19.49 14.96
C THR A 216 5.38 18.40 14.16
N ASN A 217 5.40 18.52 12.83
CA ASN A 217 6.14 17.60 11.97
C ASN A 217 7.64 17.57 12.34
N ARG A 218 8.25 18.75 12.51
CA ARG A 218 9.65 18.87 12.93
C ARG A 218 9.91 18.24 14.30
N LEU A 219 9.00 18.39 15.26
CA LEU A 219 9.10 17.70 16.55
C LEU A 219 9.04 16.18 16.36
N LEU A 220 8.17 15.65 15.50
CA LEU A 220 8.08 14.22 15.21
C LEU A 220 9.35 13.68 14.53
N MET A 221 9.96 14.46 13.63
CA MET A 221 11.27 14.14 13.02
C MET A 221 12.35 13.97 14.09
N LEU A 222 12.35 14.84 15.12
CA LEU A 222 13.29 14.77 16.24
C LEU A 222 12.98 13.64 17.22
N LEU A 223 11.71 13.26 17.38
CA LEU A 223 11.28 12.18 18.27
C LEU A 223 11.39 10.79 17.64
N ASP A 224 11.64 10.69 16.33
CA ASP A 224 11.87 9.42 15.65
C ASP A 224 13.21 8.77 16.05
N PRO A 225 13.20 7.65 16.79
CA PRO A 225 14.42 6.96 17.20
C PRO A 225 15.19 6.37 16.02
N SER A 226 14.55 6.13 14.87
CA SER A 226 15.23 5.65 13.67
C SER A 226 15.96 6.78 12.95
N GLY A 227 15.30 7.94 12.80
CA GLY A 227 15.76 9.06 11.97
C GLY A 227 15.30 8.96 10.53
N PHE A 228 14.48 7.96 10.21
CA PHE A 228 13.92 7.78 8.89
C PHE A 228 12.98 8.93 8.52
N ARG A 229 12.10 9.37 9.44
CA ARG A 229 11.18 10.48 9.15
C ARG A 229 11.94 11.74 8.77
N TRP A 230 13.00 12.06 9.51
CA TRP A 230 13.86 13.20 9.20
C TRP A 230 14.52 13.06 7.83
N LEU A 231 15.07 11.88 7.51
CA LEU A 231 15.68 11.62 6.20
C LEU A 231 14.66 11.78 5.06
N ASN A 232 13.45 11.25 5.26
CA ASN A 232 12.37 11.28 4.27
C ASN A 232 11.87 12.70 4.01
N GLU A 233 11.36 13.36 5.05
CA GLU A 233 10.74 14.69 4.96
C GLU A 233 11.74 15.79 4.56
N THR A 234 13.04 15.62 4.83
CA THR A 234 14.05 16.63 4.48
C THR A 234 14.60 16.46 3.06
N PHE A 235 14.67 15.23 2.55
CA PHE A 235 15.44 14.94 1.32
C PHE A 235 14.76 14.04 0.29
N LEU A 236 13.80 13.20 0.69
CA LEU A 236 13.25 12.14 -0.17
C LEU A 236 11.78 12.33 -0.56
N THR A 237 11.01 13.18 0.13
CA THR A 237 9.59 13.41 -0.22
C THR A 237 9.45 14.07 -1.60
N VAL A 238 10.24 15.11 -1.87
CA VAL A 238 10.33 15.73 -3.19
C VAL A 238 11.62 15.25 -3.84
N ASP A 239 11.50 14.65 -5.03
CA ASP A 239 12.65 14.20 -5.79
C ASP A 239 13.56 15.38 -6.15
N ARG A 240 14.86 15.23 -5.87
CA ARG A 240 15.91 16.24 -6.14
C ARG A 240 16.82 15.84 -7.29
N GLY A 241 16.54 14.70 -7.91
CA GLY A 241 17.30 14.13 -8.99
C GLY A 241 18.54 13.34 -8.57
N VAL A 242 19.02 12.53 -9.51
CA VAL A 242 20.06 11.54 -9.36
C VAL A 242 21.39 12.17 -8.98
N SER A 243 21.74 13.30 -9.61
CA SER A 243 22.98 14.02 -9.32
C SER A 243 23.08 14.41 -7.84
N PHE A 244 21.97 14.84 -7.25
CA PHE A 244 21.89 15.17 -5.82
C PHE A 244 22.12 13.93 -4.97
N TYR A 245 21.37 12.84 -5.19
CA TYR A 245 21.48 11.64 -4.36
C TYR A 245 22.84 10.93 -4.48
N ASN A 246 23.47 10.99 -5.65
CA ASN A 246 24.74 10.32 -5.92
C ASN A 246 25.95 11.08 -5.36
N SER A 247 25.90 12.42 -5.31
CA SER A 247 27.07 13.25 -5.00
C SER A 247 26.95 14.05 -3.69
N ALA A 248 25.74 14.41 -3.26
CA ALA A 248 25.55 15.29 -2.11
C ALA A 248 25.78 14.54 -0.79
N PRO A 249 26.42 15.17 0.21
CA PRO A 249 26.51 14.61 1.55
C PRO A 249 25.19 14.80 2.32
N ILE A 250 24.85 13.86 3.20
CA ILE A 250 23.79 14.07 4.18
C ILE A 250 24.27 15.12 5.19
N GLN A 251 23.63 16.29 5.21
CA GLN A 251 23.96 17.39 6.12
C GLN A 251 22.94 17.47 7.27
N PRO A 252 23.25 16.95 8.47
CA PRO A 252 22.31 16.97 9.57
C PRO A 252 22.23 18.36 10.21
N ASP A 253 21.01 18.82 10.48
CA ASP A 253 20.81 20.03 11.26
C ASP A 253 21.14 19.82 12.76
N THR A 254 21.31 20.93 13.48
CA THR A 254 21.69 20.90 14.90
C THR A 254 20.64 20.19 15.75
N GLY A 255 19.35 20.37 15.45
CA GLY A 255 18.25 19.71 16.15
C GLY A 255 18.34 18.19 16.00
N PHE A 256 18.54 17.71 14.76
CA PHE A 256 18.68 16.29 14.49
C PHE A 256 19.89 15.66 15.20
N LEU A 257 21.05 16.32 15.17
CA LEU A 257 22.25 15.86 15.90
C LEU A 257 22.01 15.76 17.42
N LEU A 258 21.32 16.75 18.00
CA LEU A 258 20.96 16.72 19.43
C LEU A 258 20.00 15.56 19.74
N SER A 259 19.06 15.29 18.85
CA SER A 259 18.17 14.12 18.95
C SER A 259 18.97 12.80 18.93
N ARG A 260 19.90 12.63 17.97
CA ARG A 260 20.76 11.42 17.89
C ARG A 260 21.59 11.23 19.17
N ALA A 261 22.18 12.31 19.66
CA ALA A 261 22.94 12.30 20.91
C ALA A 261 22.05 11.93 22.11
N ALA A 262 20.83 12.47 22.18
CA ALA A 262 19.88 12.19 23.25
C ALA A 262 19.50 10.70 23.31
N PHE A 263 19.20 10.06 22.17
CA PHE A 263 18.87 8.62 22.14
C PHE A 263 20.06 7.74 22.55
N GLY A 264 21.27 8.05 22.08
CA GLY A 264 22.48 7.35 22.51
C GLY A 264 22.75 7.50 24.01
N LEU A 265 22.62 8.71 24.54
CA LEU A 265 22.78 9.01 25.97
C LEU A 265 21.69 8.34 26.82
N LEU A 266 20.45 8.25 26.34
CA LEU A 266 19.36 7.54 26.99
C LEU A 266 19.69 6.04 27.14
N GLY A 267 20.24 5.41 26.10
CA GLY A 267 20.72 4.03 26.15
C GLY A 267 21.80 3.83 27.23
N LEU A 268 22.81 4.70 27.27
CA LEU A 268 23.88 4.63 28.28
C LEU A 268 23.36 4.92 29.71
N ALA A 269 22.46 5.89 29.85
CA ALA A 269 21.81 6.22 31.11
C ALA A 269 20.98 5.05 31.64
N ALA A 270 20.33 4.28 30.76
CA ALA A 270 19.61 3.06 31.13
C ALA A 270 20.56 2.00 31.73
N VAL A 271 21.76 1.81 31.17
CA VAL A 271 22.78 0.89 31.71
C VAL A 271 23.30 1.36 33.08
N ALA A 272 23.50 2.67 33.26
CA ALA A 272 23.81 3.24 34.57
C ALA A 272 22.67 2.99 35.58
N GLY A 273 21.41 3.12 35.13
CA GLY A 273 20.21 2.74 35.87
C GLY A 273 20.19 1.26 36.25
N ALA A 274 20.64 0.38 35.35
CA ALA A 274 20.72 -1.07 35.56
C ALA A 274 21.70 -1.40 36.69
N THR A 275 22.87 -0.75 36.68
CA THR A 275 23.88 -0.83 37.75
C THR A 275 23.26 -0.43 39.10
N ARG A 276 22.55 0.71 39.16
CA ARG A 276 21.89 1.17 40.39
C ARG A 276 20.80 0.20 40.87
N SER A 277 19.96 -0.33 39.96
CA SER A 277 18.94 -1.33 40.30
C SER A 277 19.56 -2.62 40.83
N TYR A 278 20.64 -3.08 40.21
CA TYR A 278 21.35 -4.29 40.60
C TYR A 278 21.95 -4.14 42.02
N VAL A 279 22.67 -3.04 42.27
CA VAL A 279 23.23 -2.71 43.61
C VAL A 279 22.12 -2.62 44.67
N ARG A 280 21.01 -1.92 44.39
CA ARG A 280 19.90 -1.77 45.34
C ARG A 280 19.32 -3.11 45.77
N ARG A 281 19.23 -4.09 44.87
CA ARG A 281 18.72 -5.43 45.22
C ARG A 281 19.72 -6.27 46.00
N LEU A 282 21.00 -6.19 45.66
CA LEU A 282 22.05 -6.86 46.44
C LEU A 282 22.08 -6.36 47.89
N ARG A 283 21.88 -5.05 48.11
CA ARG A 283 21.86 -4.45 49.45
C ARG A 283 20.60 -4.74 50.26
N ARG A 284 19.44 -4.94 49.60
CA ARG A 284 18.15 -5.09 50.29
C ARG A 284 17.73 -6.53 50.54
N GLY A 285 18.39 -7.52 49.91
CA GLY A 285 17.88 -8.88 49.84
C GLY A 285 16.53 -8.93 49.11
N GLY A 286 16.10 -10.08 48.61
CA GLY A 286 14.82 -10.21 47.89
C GLY A 286 13.55 -9.96 48.72
N THR A 287 13.65 -9.44 49.94
CA THR A 287 12.60 -9.51 50.97
C THR A 287 11.85 -8.20 51.24
N ASP A 288 12.22 -7.08 50.61
CA ASP A 288 11.69 -5.75 50.99
C ASP A 288 11.01 -4.96 49.85
N SER A 289 10.21 -5.61 49.02
CA SER A 289 9.25 -4.91 48.14
C SER A 289 7.95 -4.62 48.90
N ARG A 290 7.27 -3.50 48.62
CA ARG A 290 5.93 -3.19 49.21
C ARG A 290 4.93 -4.34 48.97
N VAL A 291 5.07 -5.00 47.82
CA VAL A 291 4.30 -6.18 47.43
C VAL A 291 4.66 -7.41 48.27
N ALA A 292 5.95 -7.68 48.50
CA ALA A 292 6.40 -8.75 49.39
C ALA A 292 5.95 -8.49 50.84
N ARG A 293 5.93 -7.24 51.29
CA ARG A 293 5.42 -6.85 52.61
C ARG A 293 3.90 -7.05 52.73
N PHE A 294 3.15 -6.75 51.67
CA PHE A 294 1.70 -7.02 51.57
C PHE A 294 1.40 -8.53 51.57
N PHE A 295 2.10 -9.31 50.76
CA PHE A 295 1.95 -10.77 50.74
C PHE A 295 2.47 -11.43 52.01
N ARG A 296 3.52 -10.91 52.65
CA ARG A 296 3.99 -11.38 53.96
C ARG A 296 2.97 -11.09 55.04
N ARG A 297 2.40 -9.88 55.11
CA ARG A 297 1.27 -9.58 56.02
C ARG A 297 0.05 -10.46 55.75
N ARG A 298 -0.25 -10.75 54.48
CA ARG A 298 -1.35 -11.64 54.10
C ARG A 298 -1.05 -13.10 54.47
N ARG A 299 0.20 -13.53 54.33
CA ARG A 299 0.71 -14.85 54.73
C ARG A 299 0.74 -14.99 56.24
N GLU A 300 1.19 -13.99 56.99
CA GLU A 300 1.12 -13.92 58.46
C GLU A 300 -0.34 -13.93 58.93
N ARG A 301 -1.27 -13.22 58.24
CA ARG A 301 -2.73 -13.32 58.47
C ARG A 301 -3.29 -14.71 58.18
N ARG A 302 -2.78 -15.39 57.14
CA ARG A 302 -3.23 -16.73 56.73
C ARG A 302 -2.65 -17.81 57.63
N GLU A 303 -1.40 -17.68 58.05
CA GLU A 303 -0.72 -18.57 59.01
C GLU A 303 -1.35 -18.42 60.40
N GLY A 304 -1.76 -17.21 60.80
CA GLY A 304 -2.61 -17.01 61.98
C GLY A 304 -4.00 -17.65 61.89
N SER A 305 -4.53 -17.84 60.67
CA SER A 305 -5.79 -18.55 60.39
C SER A 305 -5.62 -20.06 60.19
N LEU A 306 -4.40 -20.54 59.91
CA LEU A 306 -4.07 -21.96 59.72
C LEU A 306 -3.56 -22.59 61.03
N ALA A 307 -3.07 -21.78 61.98
CA ALA A 307 -2.66 -22.22 63.31
C ALA A 307 -3.82 -22.77 64.17
N THR A 308 -5.07 -22.55 63.78
CA THR A 308 -6.28 -23.09 64.42
C THR A 308 -6.82 -24.37 63.75
N LEU A 309 -6.16 -24.89 62.72
CA LEU A 309 -6.54 -26.18 62.14
C LEU A 309 -5.82 -27.30 62.89
N GLU A 310 -6.55 -28.04 63.71
CA GLU A 310 -6.05 -29.30 64.24
C GLU A 310 -5.77 -30.27 63.08
N PRO A 311 -4.64 -30.99 63.10
CA PRO A 311 -4.34 -31.98 62.08
C PRO A 311 -5.37 -33.10 62.15
N SER A 312 -6.29 -33.14 61.18
CA SER A 312 -7.17 -34.28 61.00
C SER A 312 -6.32 -35.51 60.65
N ALA A 313 -6.29 -36.49 61.55
CA ALA A 313 -5.70 -37.81 61.33
C ALA A 313 -6.58 -38.69 60.41
N ALA A 314 -7.40 -38.10 59.54
CA ALA A 314 -8.13 -38.84 58.54
C ALA A 314 -7.11 -39.50 57.59
N SER A 315 -7.14 -40.83 57.51
CA SER A 315 -6.40 -41.55 56.47
C SER A 315 -6.81 -41.00 55.09
N LEU A 316 -5.90 -41.01 54.11
CA LEU A 316 -6.20 -40.61 52.72
C LEU A 316 -7.45 -41.32 52.16
N ARG A 317 -7.77 -42.51 52.69
CA ARG A 317 -8.96 -43.30 52.38
C ARG A 317 -10.26 -42.74 52.98
N GLY A 318 -10.19 -42.05 54.13
CA GLY A 318 -11.32 -41.36 54.77
C GLY A 318 -11.65 -40.01 54.13
N LEU A 319 -10.77 -39.51 53.26
CA LEU A 319 -10.99 -38.31 52.43
C LEU A 319 -11.56 -38.65 51.04
N ASP A 320 -11.91 -39.92 50.80
CA ASP A 320 -12.39 -40.45 49.51
C ASP A 320 -11.47 -40.10 48.32
N MET A 321 -10.16 -39.94 48.60
CA MET A 321 -9.16 -39.59 47.59
C MET A 321 -8.88 -40.79 46.69
N ALA A 322 -9.64 -40.92 45.60
CA ALA A 322 -9.39 -41.90 44.55
C ALA A 322 -8.36 -41.37 43.53
N THR A 323 -7.24 -42.07 43.36
CA THR A 323 -6.25 -41.81 42.30
C THR A 323 -6.74 -42.41 40.98
N ARG A 324 -7.63 -41.72 40.28
CA ARG A 324 -7.97 -42.09 38.90
C ARG A 324 -7.00 -41.39 37.94
N PRO A 325 -6.38 -42.11 36.99
CA PRO A 325 -5.64 -41.45 35.92
C PRO A 325 -6.62 -40.54 35.17
N LEU A 326 -6.30 -39.25 35.09
CA LEU A 326 -7.09 -38.30 34.32
C LEU A 326 -7.08 -38.75 32.85
N GLY A 327 -8.27 -38.92 32.28
CA GLY A 327 -8.41 -39.18 30.84
C GLY A 327 -7.71 -38.08 30.03
N PHE A 328 -7.28 -38.43 28.81
CA PHE A 328 -6.50 -37.54 27.93
C PHE A 328 -7.12 -36.14 27.81
N TRP A 329 -8.42 -36.06 27.58
CA TRP A 329 -9.17 -34.81 27.40
C TRP A 329 -9.33 -34.02 28.70
N ASN A 330 -9.64 -34.68 29.81
CA ASN A 330 -9.78 -34.03 31.12
C ASN A 330 -8.45 -33.41 31.57
N ALA A 331 -7.34 -34.10 31.31
CA ALA A 331 -6.01 -33.57 31.57
C ALA A 331 -5.68 -32.36 30.67
N ALA A 332 -5.99 -32.43 29.37
CA ALA A 332 -5.77 -31.32 28.45
C ALA A 332 -6.60 -30.08 28.81
N GLN A 333 -7.87 -30.27 29.16
CA GLN A 333 -8.78 -29.19 29.58
C GLN A 333 -8.31 -28.54 30.88
N ALA A 334 -7.89 -29.34 31.87
CA ALA A 334 -7.38 -28.82 33.13
C ALA A 334 -6.12 -27.97 32.92
N ILE A 335 -5.19 -28.45 32.10
CA ILE A 335 -3.96 -27.71 31.74
C ILE A 335 -4.32 -26.42 30.99
N GLY A 336 -5.17 -26.51 29.96
CA GLY A 336 -5.58 -25.34 29.19
C GLY A 336 -6.26 -24.26 30.04
N ARG A 337 -7.14 -24.65 30.97
CA ARG A 337 -7.79 -23.72 31.90
C ARG A 337 -6.79 -23.00 32.79
N GLU A 338 -5.78 -23.70 33.31
CA GLU A 338 -4.73 -23.07 34.13
C GLU A 338 -3.80 -22.18 33.29
N GLU A 339 -3.47 -22.59 32.05
CA GLU A 339 -2.70 -21.74 31.13
C GLU A 339 -3.44 -20.43 30.83
N ILE A 340 -4.74 -20.48 30.50
CA ILE A 340 -5.55 -19.27 30.25
C ILE A 340 -5.56 -18.36 31.48
N ARG A 341 -5.82 -18.92 32.66
CA ARG A 341 -5.86 -18.15 33.91
C ARG A 341 -4.50 -17.50 34.22
N GLU A 342 -3.41 -18.17 33.90
CA GLU A 342 -2.07 -17.62 34.06
C GLU A 342 -1.77 -16.54 33.00
N LEU A 343 -2.11 -16.78 31.74
CA LEU A 343 -1.87 -15.87 30.61
C LEU A 343 -2.53 -14.52 30.84
N ILE A 344 -3.81 -14.49 31.23
CA ILE A 344 -4.57 -13.26 31.56
C ILE A 344 -3.88 -12.44 32.67
N ARG A 345 -3.06 -13.07 33.52
CA ARG A 345 -2.34 -12.41 34.62
C ARG A 345 -0.90 -12.04 34.25
N ARG A 346 -0.41 -12.38 33.05
CA ARG A 346 0.97 -12.06 32.65
C ARG A 346 1.09 -10.59 32.24
N PRO A 347 2.14 -9.88 32.70
CA PRO A 347 2.35 -8.46 32.38
C PRO A 347 2.32 -8.13 30.89
N GLY A 348 2.80 -9.03 30.01
CA GLY A 348 2.78 -8.75 28.58
C GLY A 348 1.40 -8.72 27.94
N MET A 349 0.36 -9.31 28.54
CA MET A 349 -1.00 -9.18 28.00
C MET A 349 -1.45 -7.73 28.14
N TYR A 350 -1.09 -7.09 29.26
CA TYR A 350 -1.35 -5.67 29.51
C TYR A 350 -0.46 -4.73 28.70
N LEU A 351 0.43 -5.26 27.85
CA LEU A 351 1.24 -4.45 26.93
C LEU A 351 0.81 -4.70 25.48
N PHE A 352 0.83 -5.96 25.04
CA PHE A 352 0.52 -6.30 23.65
C PHE A 352 -0.95 -6.07 23.32
N VAL A 353 -1.88 -6.30 24.25
CA VAL A 353 -3.30 -6.06 23.96
C VAL A 353 -3.57 -4.56 23.77
N PRO A 354 -3.19 -3.65 24.68
CA PRO A 354 -3.34 -2.22 24.42
C PRO A 354 -2.64 -1.74 23.15
N LEU A 355 -1.47 -2.31 22.81
CA LEU A 355 -0.75 -1.97 21.59
C LEU A 355 -1.48 -2.43 20.31
N ILE A 356 -2.00 -3.66 20.30
CA ILE A 356 -2.82 -4.20 19.20
C ILE A 356 -4.10 -3.36 19.05
N LEU A 357 -4.75 -3.00 20.16
CA LEU A 357 -5.96 -2.19 20.15
C LEU A 357 -5.68 -0.76 19.69
N TRP A 358 -4.59 -0.16 20.18
CA TRP A 358 -4.14 1.15 19.72
C TRP A 358 -3.92 1.12 18.21
N GLN A 359 -3.22 0.11 17.71
CA GLN A 359 -2.96 -0.03 16.29
C GLN A 359 -4.25 -0.21 15.48
N ALA A 360 -5.16 -1.07 15.92
CA ALA A 360 -6.44 -1.27 15.26
C ALA A 360 -7.29 0.01 15.27
N VAL A 361 -7.29 0.74 16.39
CA VAL A 361 -8.02 2.01 16.51
C VAL A 361 -7.39 3.07 15.60
N GLN A 362 -6.09 3.25 15.64
CA GLN A 362 -5.36 4.24 14.84
C GLN A 362 -5.54 4.00 13.34
N ASN A 363 -5.26 2.78 12.88
CA ASN A 363 -5.42 2.38 11.46
C ASN A 363 -6.85 2.61 10.95
N SER A 364 -7.85 2.57 11.84
CA SER A 364 -9.24 2.79 11.45
C SER A 364 -9.67 4.25 11.57
N LEU A 365 -9.15 5.00 12.53
CA LEU A 365 -9.50 6.41 12.70
C LEU A 365 -8.93 7.27 11.57
N PHE A 366 -7.70 6.98 11.15
CA PHE A 366 -6.94 7.75 10.16
C PHE A 366 -6.84 7.03 8.81
N ALA A 367 -7.86 6.26 8.46
CA ALA A 367 -7.83 5.49 7.22
C ALA A 367 -8.01 6.42 6.01
N ILE A 368 -6.96 6.48 5.19
CA ILE A 368 -6.90 7.25 3.96
C ILE A 368 -7.13 6.31 2.76
N GLY A 369 -7.78 6.82 1.71
CA GLY A 369 -8.09 6.17 0.44
C GLY A 369 -7.53 6.94 -0.76
N PRO A 370 -8.07 6.72 -1.97
CA PRO A 370 -7.64 7.42 -3.17
C PRO A 370 -7.61 8.94 -2.99
N PHE A 371 -6.66 9.59 -3.66
CA PHE A 371 -6.44 11.03 -3.59
C PHE A 371 -6.26 11.54 -2.15
N ASN A 372 -5.57 10.80 -1.26
CA ASN A 372 -5.37 11.19 0.13
C ASN A 372 -6.67 11.52 0.93
N SER A 373 -7.82 11.02 0.47
CA SER A 373 -9.12 11.28 1.08
C SER A 373 -9.43 10.36 2.26
N GLN A 374 -10.27 10.80 3.21
CA GLN A 374 -10.75 9.89 4.26
C GLN A 374 -11.75 8.91 3.66
N ILE A 375 -11.74 7.63 4.09
CA ILE A 375 -12.70 6.62 3.62
C ILE A 375 -13.87 6.49 4.61
N LEU A 376 -15.08 6.31 4.09
CA LEU A 376 -16.23 5.74 4.80
C LEU A 376 -15.96 4.25 5.05
N LEU A 377 -15.35 3.96 6.21
CA LEU A 377 -15.00 2.61 6.61
C LEU A 377 -16.23 1.76 6.94
N THR A 378 -16.56 0.84 6.04
CA THR A 378 -17.52 -0.23 6.30
C THR A 378 -16.91 -1.32 7.19
N PRO A 379 -17.74 -2.12 7.90
CA PRO A 379 -17.24 -3.19 8.76
C PRO A 379 -16.31 -4.16 8.02
N GLY A 380 -16.59 -4.45 6.75
CA GLY A 380 -15.81 -5.36 5.95
C GLY A 380 -14.48 -4.80 5.46
N VAL A 381 -14.46 -3.57 4.93
CA VAL A 381 -13.22 -2.86 4.58
C VAL A 381 -12.32 -2.74 5.82
N MET A 382 -12.90 -2.38 6.97
CA MET A 382 -12.19 -2.30 8.25
C MET A 382 -11.60 -3.66 8.66
N ALA A 383 -12.36 -4.75 8.53
CA ALA A 383 -11.89 -6.07 8.89
C ALA A 383 -10.74 -6.55 7.97
N ALA A 384 -10.83 -6.32 6.66
CA ALA A 384 -9.81 -6.68 5.69
C ALA A 384 -8.51 -5.87 5.90
N ARG A 385 -8.59 -4.53 6.04
CA ARG A 385 -7.39 -3.67 6.22
C ARG A 385 -6.58 -4.03 7.47
N GLN A 386 -7.23 -4.50 8.53
CA GLN A 386 -6.55 -4.84 9.78
C GLN A 386 -5.96 -6.26 9.81
N LEU A 387 -6.29 -7.09 8.82
CA LEU A 387 -5.92 -8.50 8.81
C LEU A 387 -4.40 -8.67 8.89
N ASN A 388 -3.64 -7.91 8.10
CA ASN A 388 -2.19 -8.02 8.05
C ASN A 388 -1.53 -7.69 9.39
N THR A 389 -1.94 -6.58 9.99
CA THR A 389 -1.43 -6.13 11.28
C THR A 389 -1.80 -7.11 12.39
N LEU A 390 -3.05 -7.58 12.45
CA LEU A 390 -3.50 -8.54 13.45
C LEU A 390 -2.78 -9.88 13.30
N ALA A 391 -2.60 -10.38 12.07
CA ALA A 391 -1.83 -11.59 11.79
C ALA A 391 -0.42 -11.49 12.36
N LEU A 392 0.31 -10.40 12.05
CA LEU A 392 1.67 -10.16 12.53
C LEU A 392 1.75 -10.15 14.07
N LEU A 393 0.97 -9.27 14.68
CA LEU A 393 1.08 -8.99 16.12
C LEU A 393 0.67 -10.20 16.95
N ILE A 394 -0.39 -10.90 16.53
CA ILE A 394 -0.85 -12.10 17.23
C ILE A 394 0.11 -13.27 16.99
N CYS A 395 0.69 -13.44 15.79
CA CYS A 395 1.71 -14.47 15.55
C CYS A 395 2.97 -14.23 16.39
N VAL A 396 3.48 -13.00 16.47
CA VAL A 396 4.62 -12.65 17.35
C VAL A 396 4.27 -12.92 18.82
N LEU A 397 3.06 -12.56 19.24
CA LEU A 397 2.57 -12.81 20.59
C LEU A 397 2.48 -14.31 20.92
N LEU A 398 1.91 -15.11 20.02
CA LEU A 398 1.78 -16.56 20.15
C LEU A 398 3.13 -17.26 20.12
N LEU A 399 4.09 -16.76 19.32
CA LEU A 399 5.48 -17.24 19.34
C LEU A 399 6.05 -17.09 20.76
N PHE A 400 5.91 -15.91 21.35
CA PHE A 400 6.42 -15.65 22.69
C PHE A 400 5.70 -16.49 23.76
N TYR A 401 4.36 -16.44 23.82
CA TYR A 401 3.61 -17.12 24.87
C TYR A 401 3.69 -18.64 24.79
N THR A 402 3.71 -19.21 23.59
CA THR A 402 3.82 -20.66 23.43
C THR A 402 5.17 -21.15 23.93
N VAL A 403 6.26 -20.46 23.57
CA VAL A 403 7.60 -20.81 24.04
C VAL A 403 7.73 -20.63 25.56
N GLU A 404 7.27 -19.51 26.12
CA GLU A 404 7.33 -19.29 27.56
C GLU A 404 6.40 -20.23 28.36
N SER A 405 5.24 -20.60 27.81
CA SER A 405 4.35 -21.59 28.42
C SER A 405 5.01 -22.97 28.47
N LEU A 406 5.72 -23.37 27.41
CA LEU A 406 6.44 -24.65 27.34
C LEU A 406 7.75 -24.67 28.15
N HIS A 407 8.37 -23.50 28.37
CA HIS A 407 9.59 -23.38 29.18
C HIS A 407 9.31 -23.18 30.68
N LYS A 408 8.09 -22.76 31.03
CA LYS A 408 7.68 -22.33 32.38
C LYS A 408 8.13 -23.26 33.50
N GLU A 409 7.88 -24.55 33.39
CA GLU A 409 8.16 -25.51 34.46
C GLU A 409 9.68 -25.67 34.69
N ARG A 410 10.50 -25.55 33.64
CA ARG A 410 11.97 -25.55 33.77
C ARG A 410 12.49 -24.27 34.41
N GLY A 411 11.99 -23.11 33.98
CA GLY A 411 12.40 -21.82 34.53
C GLY A 411 12.10 -21.67 36.04
N ARG A 412 11.11 -22.43 36.56
CA ARG A 412 10.76 -22.47 37.99
C ARG A 412 11.35 -23.65 38.76
N GLN A 413 12.22 -24.45 38.15
CA GLN A 413 12.79 -25.68 38.75
C GLN A 413 11.72 -26.72 39.18
N LEU A 414 10.55 -26.71 38.55
CA LEU A 414 9.45 -27.66 38.80
C LEU A 414 9.33 -28.74 37.71
N ALA A 415 10.19 -28.68 36.69
CA ALA A 415 10.10 -29.58 35.54
C ALA A 415 10.21 -31.06 35.91
N GLU A 416 11.05 -31.43 36.88
CA GLU A 416 11.20 -32.83 37.31
C GLU A 416 9.93 -33.38 37.99
N ILE A 417 9.28 -32.55 38.81
CA ILE A 417 8.00 -32.87 39.45
C ILE A 417 6.89 -32.96 38.39
N PHE A 418 6.81 -31.98 37.49
CA PHE A 418 5.78 -31.97 36.45
C PHE A 418 5.96 -33.11 35.44
N ASN A 419 7.19 -33.44 35.06
CA ASN A 419 7.52 -34.50 34.11
C ASN A 419 7.39 -35.91 34.69
N SER A 420 7.28 -36.07 36.02
CA SER A 420 7.01 -37.36 36.67
C SER A 420 5.52 -37.65 36.87
N THR A 421 4.64 -36.68 36.58
CA THR A 421 3.18 -36.88 36.67
C THR A 421 2.67 -37.94 35.67
N PRO A 422 1.63 -38.73 35.99
CA PRO A 422 1.09 -39.77 35.12
C PRO A 422 0.23 -39.22 33.96
N ILE A 423 0.42 -37.95 33.58
CA ILE A 423 -0.34 -37.28 32.53
C ILE A 423 0.29 -37.60 31.15
N PRO A 424 -0.51 -37.95 30.12
CA PRO A 424 -0.01 -38.13 28.77
C PRO A 424 0.65 -36.85 28.22
N THR A 425 1.80 -36.98 27.54
CA THR A 425 2.49 -35.84 26.90
C THR A 425 1.59 -35.09 25.93
N GLY A 426 0.78 -35.83 25.15
CA GLY A 426 -0.15 -35.21 24.21
C GLY A 426 -1.19 -34.32 24.90
N SER A 427 -1.66 -34.69 26.11
CA SER A 427 -2.58 -33.84 26.88
C SER A 427 -1.93 -32.54 27.35
N ILE A 428 -0.64 -32.59 27.71
CA ILE A 428 0.12 -31.40 28.12
C ILE A 428 0.26 -30.43 26.96
N LEU A 429 0.74 -30.94 25.82
CA LEU A 429 0.95 -30.11 24.63
C LEU A 429 -0.38 -29.56 24.12
N LEU A 430 -1.40 -30.40 23.97
CA LEU A 430 -2.72 -29.98 23.51
C LEU A 430 -3.35 -28.94 24.44
N GLY A 431 -3.30 -29.15 25.76
CA GLY A 431 -3.82 -28.19 26.73
C GLY A 431 -3.12 -26.83 26.64
N LYS A 432 -1.79 -26.81 26.50
CA LYS A 432 -1.02 -25.57 26.31
C LYS A 432 -1.33 -24.90 24.97
N THR A 433 -1.40 -25.66 23.87
CA THR A 433 -1.72 -25.15 22.52
C THR A 433 -3.13 -24.54 22.47
N ILE A 434 -4.14 -25.22 23.02
CA ILE A 434 -5.52 -24.69 23.12
C ILE A 434 -5.54 -23.44 23.99
N GLY A 435 -4.87 -23.46 25.15
CA GLY A 435 -4.83 -22.31 26.05
C GLY A 435 -4.25 -21.06 25.40
N ASN A 436 -3.16 -21.20 24.63
CA ASN A 436 -2.55 -20.08 23.90
C ASN A 436 -3.43 -19.63 22.71
N SER A 437 -4.02 -20.56 21.95
CA SER A 437 -4.85 -20.21 20.79
C SER A 437 -6.15 -19.49 21.19
N LEU A 438 -6.75 -19.85 22.33
CA LEU A 438 -7.93 -19.15 22.85
C LEU A 438 -7.64 -17.71 23.27
N VAL A 439 -6.40 -17.41 23.66
CA VAL A 439 -5.99 -16.02 23.93
C VAL A 439 -6.00 -15.20 22.65
N ALA A 440 -5.55 -15.75 21.51
CA ALA A 440 -5.68 -15.07 20.23
C ALA A 440 -7.15 -14.78 19.87
N GLY A 441 -8.04 -15.76 20.06
CA GLY A 441 -9.48 -15.56 19.86
C GLY A 441 -10.09 -14.48 20.77
N LEU A 442 -9.65 -14.39 22.03
CA LEU A 442 -10.05 -13.31 22.93
C LEU A 442 -9.55 -11.94 22.44
N ILE A 443 -8.32 -11.85 21.93
CA ILE A 443 -7.76 -10.61 21.40
C ILE A 443 -8.55 -10.16 20.17
N LEU A 444 -8.90 -11.08 19.25
CA LEU A 444 -9.76 -10.78 18.11
C LEU A 444 -11.12 -10.23 18.58
N LEU A 445 -11.75 -10.86 19.59
CA LEU A 445 -13.01 -10.37 20.14
C LEU A 445 -12.89 -8.95 20.71
N ILE A 446 -11.81 -8.66 21.45
CA ILE A 446 -11.57 -7.30 21.97
C ILE A 446 -11.30 -6.33 20.80
N GLY A 447 -10.62 -6.79 19.74
CA GLY A 447 -10.44 -6.04 18.50
C GLY A 447 -11.76 -5.68 17.83
N VAL A 448 -12.72 -6.61 17.76
CA VAL A 448 -14.06 -6.35 17.20
C VAL A 448 -14.79 -5.31 18.05
N ILE A 449 -14.69 -5.40 19.37
CA ILE A 449 -15.27 -4.40 20.28
C ILE A 449 -14.61 -3.02 20.06
N ALA A 450 -13.29 -2.96 19.90
CA ALA A 450 -12.60 -1.70 19.62
C ALA A 450 -13.03 -1.12 18.27
N CYS A 451 -13.21 -1.97 17.25
CA CYS A 451 -13.72 -1.55 15.96
C CYS A 451 -15.14 -0.98 16.07
N ALA A 452 -16.03 -1.67 16.79
CA ALA A 452 -17.38 -1.18 17.08
C ALA A 452 -17.37 0.18 17.80
N VAL A 453 -16.44 0.39 18.75
CA VAL A 453 -16.27 1.68 19.44
C VAL A 453 -15.79 2.77 18.49
N VAL A 454 -14.86 2.46 17.57
CA VAL A 454 -14.42 3.42 16.55
C VAL A 454 -15.55 3.78 15.62
N MET A 455 -16.31 2.82 15.12
CA MET A 455 -17.46 3.08 14.26
C MET A 455 -18.53 3.91 14.98
N LEU A 456 -18.83 3.59 16.25
CA LEU A 456 -19.71 4.41 17.08
C LEU A 456 -19.17 5.82 17.29
N TYR A 457 -17.86 5.97 17.50
CA TYR A 457 -17.21 7.28 17.61
C TYR A 457 -17.36 8.07 16.31
N ARG A 458 -17.12 7.44 15.15
CA ARG A 458 -17.31 8.08 13.84
C ARG A 458 -18.78 8.48 13.62
N GLN A 459 -19.73 7.64 14.02
CA GLN A 459 -21.15 7.97 13.90
C GLN A 459 -21.55 9.14 14.81
N LEU A 460 -21.08 9.17 16.06
CA LEU A 460 -21.47 10.18 17.04
C LEU A 460 -20.74 11.52 16.89
N PHE A 461 -19.47 11.51 16.47
CA PHE A 461 -18.61 12.70 16.45
C PHE A 461 -18.15 13.13 15.06
N GLN A 462 -18.25 12.25 14.06
CA GLN A 462 -17.84 12.55 12.67
C GLN A 462 -19.01 12.48 11.69
N GLY A 463 -20.24 12.23 12.17
CA GLY A 463 -21.45 12.17 11.34
C GLY A 463 -21.48 10.99 10.36
N SER A 464 -20.65 9.97 10.55
CA SER A 464 -20.58 8.82 9.64
C SER A 464 -21.93 8.07 9.59
N PRO A 465 -22.52 7.87 8.40
CA PRO A 465 -23.80 7.18 8.24
C PRO A 465 -23.70 5.65 8.40
N VAL A 466 -22.50 5.08 8.23
CA VAL A 466 -22.24 3.64 8.23
C VAL A 466 -22.49 2.98 9.59
N GLY A 467 -23.30 1.92 9.61
CA GLY A 467 -23.61 1.11 10.80
C GLY A 467 -22.59 -0.01 11.10
N PHE A 468 -22.63 -0.54 12.33
CA PHE A 468 -21.79 -1.68 12.72
C PHE A 468 -22.46 -3.02 12.40
N ASP A 469 -21.74 -3.89 11.70
CA ASP A 469 -22.08 -5.32 11.53
C ASP A 469 -20.89 -6.20 11.95
N VAL A 470 -21.21 -7.30 12.63
CA VAL A 470 -20.24 -8.28 13.10
C VAL A 470 -19.91 -9.35 12.06
N VAL A 471 -20.77 -9.58 11.07
CA VAL A 471 -20.62 -10.68 10.11
C VAL A 471 -19.30 -10.59 9.34
N PRO A 472 -18.89 -9.42 8.79
CA PRO A 472 -17.62 -9.33 8.06
C PRO A 472 -16.41 -9.68 8.92
N PHE A 473 -16.40 -9.33 10.21
CA PHE A 473 -15.33 -9.72 11.14
C PHE A 473 -15.30 -11.22 11.43
N VAL A 474 -16.47 -11.86 11.54
CA VAL A 474 -16.56 -13.32 11.75
C VAL A 474 -16.02 -14.06 10.52
N VAL A 475 -16.38 -13.60 9.32
CA VAL A 475 -15.95 -14.20 8.05
C VAL A 475 -14.45 -13.99 7.83
N THR A 476 -13.97 -12.76 7.93
CA THR A 476 -12.55 -12.42 7.69
C THR A 476 -11.65 -12.90 8.84
N TRP A 477 -11.84 -12.42 10.08
CA TRP A 477 -10.94 -12.76 11.18
C TRP A 477 -11.18 -14.18 11.69
N GLY A 478 -12.44 -14.61 11.76
CA GLY A 478 -12.77 -15.98 12.16
C GLY A 478 -12.39 -17.00 11.10
N GLY A 479 -12.81 -16.80 9.86
CA GLY A 479 -12.56 -17.73 8.75
C GLY A 479 -11.09 -17.77 8.29
N VAL A 480 -10.38 -16.63 8.30
CA VAL A 480 -9.02 -16.54 7.75
C VAL A 480 -7.93 -16.61 8.82
N LEU A 481 -8.04 -15.80 9.89
CA LEU A 481 -6.96 -15.67 10.89
C LEU A 481 -6.93 -16.78 11.94
N VAL A 482 -8.09 -17.29 12.39
CA VAL A 482 -8.12 -18.38 13.38
C VAL A 482 -7.37 -19.63 12.87
N PRO A 483 -7.55 -20.09 11.61
CA PRO A 483 -6.70 -21.14 11.04
C PRO A 483 -5.20 -20.82 11.09
N THR A 484 -4.79 -19.59 10.76
CA THR A 484 -3.40 -19.12 10.86
C THR A 484 -2.86 -19.33 12.27
N PHE A 485 -3.61 -18.92 13.29
CA PHE A 485 -3.16 -18.96 14.69
C PHE A 485 -3.08 -20.39 15.24
N ILE A 486 -4.00 -21.26 14.84
CA ILE A 486 -3.95 -22.69 15.19
C ILE A 486 -2.72 -23.34 14.57
N PHE A 487 -2.50 -23.15 13.27
CA PHE A 487 -1.32 -23.64 12.55
C PHE A 487 -0.02 -23.13 13.18
N TRP A 488 0.08 -21.82 13.40
CA TRP A 488 1.26 -21.19 13.95
C TRP A 488 1.59 -21.70 15.36
N THR A 489 0.60 -21.83 16.24
CA THR A 489 0.81 -22.34 17.59
C THR A 489 1.28 -23.81 17.57
N ALA A 490 0.74 -24.63 16.67
CA ALA A 490 1.19 -26.01 16.48
C ALA A 490 2.64 -26.07 15.95
N LEU A 491 3.00 -25.19 15.01
CA LEU A 491 4.34 -25.07 14.45
C LEU A 491 5.34 -24.67 15.55
N VAL A 492 5.07 -23.61 16.31
CA VAL A 492 5.93 -23.16 17.41
C VAL A 492 6.10 -24.26 18.46
N THR A 493 5.03 -25.01 18.77
CA THR A 493 5.09 -26.15 19.69
C THR A 493 6.00 -27.27 19.15
N ALA A 494 5.93 -27.58 17.86
CA ALA A 494 6.80 -28.55 17.20
C ALA A 494 8.26 -28.09 17.16
N LEU A 495 8.52 -26.82 16.84
CA LEU A 495 9.87 -26.22 16.87
C LEU A 495 10.46 -26.26 18.28
N PHE A 496 9.66 -25.98 19.31
CA PHE A 496 10.11 -26.09 20.70
C PHE A 496 10.44 -27.53 21.10
N ALA A 497 9.61 -28.50 20.69
CA ALA A 497 9.89 -29.91 20.90
C ALA A 497 11.19 -30.35 20.20
N LEU A 498 11.46 -29.83 19.00
CA LEU A 498 12.67 -30.11 18.21
C LEU A 498 13.93 -29.50 18.86
N PHE A 499 13.96 -28.18 19.08
CA PHE A 499 15.17 -27.48 19.52
C PHE A 499 15.41 -27.58 21.03
N ARG A 500 14.35 -27.64 21.85
CA ARG A 500 14.38 -27.56 23.32
C ARG A 500 15.13 -26.33 23.87
N ASN A 501 15.26 -25.28 23.07
CA ASN A 501 15.95 -24.05 23.41
C ASN A 501 15.07 -22.87 22.97
N ARG A 502 14.60 -22.06 23.93
CA ARG A 502 13.72 -20.92 23.67
C ARG A 502 14.33 -19.91 22.69
N TYR A 503 15.63 -19.66 22.78
CA TYR A 503 16.34 -18.71 21.90
C TYR A 503 16.39 -19.20 20.46
N ALA A 504 16.57 -20.51 20.25
CA ALA A 504 16.55 -21.09 18.92
C ALA A 504 15.15 -21.03 18.30
N VAL A 505 14.10 -21.28 19.10
CA VAL A 505 12.72 -21.19 18.63
C VAL A 505 12.35 -19.75 18.29
N TYR A 506 12.75 -18.78 19.12
CA TYR A 506 12.55 -17.36 18.80
C TYR A 506 13.26 -16.95 17.51
N ALA A 507 14.52 -17.36 17.34
CA ALA A 507 15.29 -17.04 16.13
C ALA A 507 14.65 -17.64 14.87
N VAL A 508 14.26 -18.92 14.90
CA VAL A 508 13.64 -19.59 13.74
C VAL A 508 12.22 -19.06 13.49
N GLY A 509 11.42 -18.85 14.53
CA GLY A 509 10.07 -18.31 14.39
C GLY A 509 10.07 -16.90 13.82
N LEU A 510 10.96 -16.03 14.31
CA LEU A 510 11.12 -14.68 13.77
C LEU A 510 11.66 -14.72 12.33
N PHE A 511 12.63 -15.60 12.04
CA PHE A 511 13.11 -15.81 10.67
C PHE A 511 11.97 -16.21 9.72
N LEU A 512 11.06 -17.11 10.12
CA LEU A 512 9.93 -17.52 9.26
C LEU A 512 8.97 -16.36 8.99
N ILE A 513 8.65 -15.53 9.99
CA ILE A 513 7.80 -14.34 9.81
C ILE A 513 8.49 -13.35 8.86
N ILE A 514 9.78 -13.05 9.10
CA ILE A 514 10.57 -12.13 8.28
C ILE A 514 10.71 -12.65 6.85
N TYR A 515 11.05 -13.92 6.67
CA TYR A 515 11.17 -14.54 5.36
C TYR A 515 9.85 -14.49 4.60
N THR A 516 8.72 -14.69 5.29
CA THR A 516 7.39 -14.53 4.68
C THR A 516 7.16 -13.09 4.24
N ALA A 517 7.51 -12.11 5.08
CA ALA A 517 7.38 -10.69 4.74
C ALA A 517 8.27 -10.30 3.56
N VAL A 518 9.54 -10.71 3.57
CA VAL A 518 10.51 -10.43 2.51
C VAL A 518 10.09 -11.10 1.20
N ARG A 519 9.64 -12.36 1.23
CA ARG A 519 9.14 -13.05 0.03
C ARG A 519 7.97 -12.30 -0.59
N MET A 520 7.00 -11.88 0.22
CA MET A 520 5.81 -11.14 -0.24
C MET A 520 6.12 -9.69 -0.64
N ALA A 521 7.28 -9.15 -0.27
CA ALA A 521 7.64 -7.78 -0.63
C ALA A 521 8.58 -7.74 -1.86
N LEU A 522 9.50 -8.70 -1.99
CA LEU A 522 10.61 -8.62 -2.94
C LEU A 522 10.71 -9.78 -3.93
N LEU A 523 10.15 -10.97 -3.63
CA LEU A 523 10.40 -12.17 -4.45
C LEU A 523 9.16 -12.64 -5.23
N ASP A 524 7.98 -12.53 -4.62
CA ASP A 524 6.72 -13.07 -5.14
C ASP A 524 5.56 -12.32 -4.44
N PRO A 525 5.40 -11.01 -4.69
CA PRO A 525 4.40 -10.18 -4.02
C PRO A 525 2.97 -10.64 -4.29
N PHE A 526 2.76 -11.24 -5.45
CA PHE A 526 1.51 -11.85 -5.89
C PHE A 526 1.44 -13.36 -5.51
N GLY A 527 2.26 -13.84 -4.59
CA GLY A 527 2.38 -15.28 -4.27
C GLY A 527 1.44 -15.82 -3.20
N TRP A 528 0.19 -15.37 -3.10
CA TRP A 528 -0.64 -15.66 -1.91
C TRP A 528 -1.19 -17.10 -1.76
N PRO A 529 -1.38 -17.95 -2.81
CA PRO A 529 -1.97 -19.28 -2.65
C PRO A 529 -1.23 -20.21 -1.68
N LEU A 530 0.08 -19.99 -1.44
CA LEU A 530 0.90 -20.68 -0.44
C LEU A 530 1.37 -19.76 0.69
N ASN A 531 0.64 -18.67 0.94
CA ASN A 531 0.86 -17.76 2.05
C ASN A 531 0.13 -18.25 3.31
N TRP A 532 0.90 -18.67 4.31
CA TRP A 532 0.36 -19.17 5.58
C TRP A 532 -0.23 -18.08 6.47
N MET A 533 0.27 -16.84 6.36
CA MET A 533 -0.23 -15.69 7.12
C MET A 533 -1.49 -15.07 6.49
N ALA A 534 -1.78 -15.40 5.22
CA ALA A 534 -2.83 -14.75 4.41
C ALA A 534 -2.62 -13.22 4.30
N TRP A 535 -1.36 -12.78 4.29
CA TRP A 535 -1.01 -11.39 3.99
C TRP A 535 -1.34 -11.04 2.54
N ASN A 536 -1.97 -9.88 2.35
CA ASN A 536 -2.41 -9.40 1.03
C ASN A 536 -3.24 -10.44 0.26
N ALA A 537 -3.91 -11.36 0.97
CA ALA A 537 -4.66 -12.48 0.38
C ALA A 537 -6.19 -12.25 0.43
N VAL A 538 -6.63 -11.16 1.06
CA VAL A 538 -8.04 -10.88 1.32
C VAL A 538 -8.37 -9.51 0.75
N GLN A 539 -9.23 -9.51 -0.26
CA GLN A 539 -9.90 -8.33 -0.75
C GLN A 539 -11.38 -8.40 -0.37
N TRP A 540 -11.94 -7.25 -0.01
CA TRP A 540 -13.32 -7.10 0.43
C TRP A 540 -14.03 -6.09 -0.46
N THR A 541 -15.27 -6.41 -0.82
CA THR A 541 -16.24 -5.51 -1.44
C THR A 541 -17.56 -5.64 -0.68
N ASP A 542 -18.29 -4.55 -0.50
CA ASP A 542 -19.60 -4.58 0.15
C ASP A 542 -20.69 -5.09 -0.80
N MET A 543 -20.40 -5.15 -2.11
CA MET A 543 -21.27 -5.74 -3.13
C MET A 543 -21.19 -7.28 -3.20
N GLY A 544 -20.24 -7.93 -2.50
CA GLY A 544 -20.15 -9.39 -2.44
C GLY A 544 -19.04 -9.98 -1.57
N THR A 545 -19.37 -11.02 -0.80
CA THR A 545 -18.40 -11.65 0.13
C THR A 545 -17.46 -12.62 -0.59
N PHE A 546 -16.19 -12.24 -0.75
CA PHE A 546 -15.12 -13.07 -1.34
C PHE A 546 -15.48 -13.66 -2.73
N SER A 547 -16.25 -12.94 -3.54
CA SER A 547 -16.73 -13.45 -4.83
C SER A 547 -15.60 -13.74 -5.83
N LEU A 548 -14.48 -13.02 -5.76
CA LEU A 548 -13.32 -13.23 -6.65
C LEU A 548 -12.52 -14.52 -6.35
N ASN A 549 -11.99 -14.67 -5.12
CA ASN A 549 -11.01 -15.72 -4.75
C ASN A 549 -11.40 -16.56 -3.51
N GLY A 550 -12.69 -16.58 -3.14
CA GLY A 550 -13.16 -17.19 -1.88
C GLY A 550 -12.88 -18.69 -1.77
N ARG A 551 -12.98 -19.43 -2.89
CA ARG A 551 -12.71 -20.88 -2.94
C ARG A 551 -11.24 -21.18 -2.70
N GLU A 552 -10.36 -20.44 -3.34
CA GLU A 552 -8.91 -20.52 -3.29
C GLU A 552 -8.45 -20.22 -1.86
N LEU A 553 -9.03 -19.18 -1.25
CA LEU A 553 -8.76 -18.78 0.12
C LEU A 553 -9.16 -19.89 1.10
N LEU A 554 -10.34 -20.48 0.92
CA LEU A 554 -10.79 -21.62 1.73
C LEU A 554 -9.85 -22.82 1.60
N LEU A 555 -9.43 -23.19 0.39
CA LEU A 555 -8.49 -24.29 0.15
C LEU A 555 -7.14 -24.03 0.84
N ASN A 556 -6.64 -22.80 0.77
CA ASN A 556 -5.45 -22.37 1.46
C ASN A 556 -5.60 -22.50 3.00
N ARG A 557 -6.73 -22.11 3.58
CA ARG A 557 -6.98 -22.29 5.03
C ARG A 557 -7.04 -23.76 5.42
N ILE A 558 -7.66 -24.61 4.60
CA ILE A 558 -7.72 -26.06 4.82
C ILE A 558 -6.32 -26.68 4.70
N LEU A 559 -5.48 -26.23 3.76
CA LEU A 559 -4.08 -26.67 3.62
C LEU A 559 -3.33 -26.52 4.94
N TYR A 560 -3.33 -25.34 5.55
CA TYR A 560 -2.58 -25.13 6.80
C TYR A 560 -3.19 -25.86 7.99
N LEU A 561 -4.52 -25.98 8.06
CA LEU A 561 -5.16 -26.81 9.08
C LEU A 561 -4.80 -28.29 8.93
N SER A 562 -4.64 -28.79 7.69
CA SER A 562 -4.24 -30.17 7.44
C SER A 562 -2.81 -30.50 7.90
N LEU A 563 -1.95 -29.48 8.04
CA LEU A 563 -0.60 -29.63 8.60
C LEU A 563 -0.59 -29.73 10.14
N VAL A 564 -1.64 -29.27 10.83
CA VAL A 564 -1.71 -29.26 12.31
C VAL A 564 -1.56 -30.66 12.92
N PRO A 565 -2.28 -31.71 12.48
CA PRO A 565 -2.09 -33.06 12.99
C PRO A 565 -0.65 -33.57 12.85
N LEU A 566 0.01 -33.29 11.73
CA LEU A 566 1.41 -33.64 11.49
C LEU A 566 2.34 -32.94 12.49
N LEU A 567 2.16 -31.63 12.67
CA LEU A 567 2.96 -30.83 13.61
C LEU A 567 2.77 -31.29 15.05
N VAL A 568 1.52 -31.56 15.47
CA VAL A 568 1.22 -32.09 16.81
C VAL A 568 1.83 -33.48 17.00
N PHE A 569 1.75 -34.36 15.99
CA PHE A 569 2.38 -35.67 16.04
C PHE A 569 3.91 -35.57 16.21
N MET A 570 4.57 -34.69 15.45
CA MET A 570 6.00 -34.43 15.58
C MET A 570 6.34 -33.85 16.96
N ALA A 571 5.54 -32.90 17.45
CA ALA A 571 5.70 -32.32 18.77
C ALA A 571 5.63 -33.40 19.87
N VAL A 572 4.61 -34.26 19.87
CA VAL A 572 4.46 -35.35 20.86
C VAL A 572 5.62 -36.34 20.78
N LYS A 573 6.06 -36.69 19.56
CA LYS A 573 7.16 -37.65 19.34
C LYS A 573 8.51 -37.11 19.83
N TRP A 574 8.77 -35.81 19.66
CA TRP A 574 10.04 -35.17 20.00
C TRP A 574 10.07 -34.57 21.41
N PHE A 575 8.92 -34.27 22.01
CA PHE A 575 8.81 -33.72 23.36
C PHE A 575 9.16 -34.79 24.41
N GLY A 576 10.46 -34.92 24.68
CA GLY A 576 11.00 -35.81 25.70
C GLY A 576 10.78 -35.24 27.11
N ARG A 577 10.19 -36.04 28.00
CA ARG A 577 10.04 -35.75 29.44
C ARG A 577 11.33 -35.97 30.26
N GLN A 578 12.41 -36.37 29.59
CA GLN A 578 13.74 -36.60 30.17
C GLN A 578 14.75 -35.64 29.53
N ASP A 579 15.87 -35.37 30.20
CA ASP A 579 16.94 -34.55 29.64
C ASP A 579 17.64 -35.20 28.45
N ARG A 580 18.30 -34.36 27.64
CA ARG A 580 18.94 -34.81 26.41
C ARG A 580 20.11 -35.71 26.76
N ASP A 581 19.99 -36.97 26.38
CA ASP A 581 21.07 -37.95 26.39
C ASP A 581 21.65 -38.07 24.96
N PRO A 582 22.90 -37.64 24.73
CA PRO A 582 23.55 -37.68 23.42
C PRO A 582 23.53 -39.07 22.77
N THR A 583 23.63 -40.14 23.57
CA THR A 583 23.64 -41.51 23.06
C THR A 583 22.28 -41.91 22.50
N ARG A 584 21.19 -41.54 23.19
CA ARG A 584 19.81 -41.77 22.71
C ARG A 584 19.46 -40.94 21.49
N VAL A 585 20.03 -39.75 21.33
CA VAL A 585 19.87 -38.94 20.11
C VAL A 585 20.49 -39.65 18.92
N LEU A 586 21.72 -40.16 19.05
CA LEU A 586 22.38 -40.97 18.01
C LEU A 586 21.58 -42.24 17.65
N HIS A 587 20.94 -42.90 18.63
CA HIS A 587 20.10 -44.07 18.36
C HIS A 587 18.81 -43.75 17.60
N ARG A 588 18.26 -42.54 17.74
CA ARG A 588 17.04 -42.09 17.05
C ARG A 588 17.27 -41.68 15.59
N ILE A 589 18.51 -41.32 15.23
CA ILE A 589 18.90 -40.89 13.87
C ILE A 589 19.26 -42.09 12.97
N ARG A 590 19.18 -43.33 13.48
CA ARG A 590 19.43 -44.53 12.68
C ARG A 590 18.39 -44.67 11.54
N PRO A 591 18.80 -45.08 10.32
CA PRO A 591 17.91 -45.13 9.16
C PRO A 591 16.72 -46.09 9.34
N LYS A 592 16.90 -47.24 10.02
CA LYS A 592 15.85 -48.25 10.22
C LYS A 592 14.58 -47.74 10.95
N PRO A 593 14.66 -47.11 12.13
CA PRO A 593 13.48 -46.53 12.79
C PRO A 593 12.91 -45.29 12.09
N ILE A 594 13.69 -44.59 11.25
CA ILE A 594 13.20 -43.50 10.40
C ILE A 594 12.33 -44.10 9.28
N LEU A 595 12.87 -45.07 8.52
CA LEU A 595 12.18 -45.75 7.41
C LEU A 595 10.88 -46.44 7.84
N LEU A 596 10.86 -47.09 9.00
CA LEU A 596 9.64 -47.72 9.55
C LEU A 596 8.61 -46.70 10.08
N GLY A 597 9.04 -45.46 10.34
CA GLY A 597 8.17 -44.37 10.80
C GLY A 597 7.57 -43.53 9.66
N THR A 598 8.17 -43.56 8.47
CA THR A 598 7.79 -42.78 7.28
C THR A 598 6.32 -42.95 6.88
N PRO A 599 5.72 -44.16 6.84
CA PRO A 599 4.32 -44.32 6.40
C PRO A 599 3.33 -43.56 7.28
N ARG A 600 3.61 -43.47 8.58
CA ARG A 600 2.76 -42.72 9.53
C ARG A 600 2.90 -41.22 9.37
N VAL A 601 4.10 -40.74 9.04
CA VAL A 601 4.33 -39.31 8.76
C VAL A 601 3.67 -38.92 7.44
N LEU A 602 3.81 -39.76 6.41
CA LEU A 602 3.16 -39.56 5.11
C LEU A 602 1.64 -39.56 5.21
N ALA A 603 1.04 -40.41 6.04
CA ALA A 603 -0.41 -40.41 6.26
C ALA A 603 -0.94 -39.06 6.80
N PHE A 604 -0.16 -38.35 7.63
CA PHE A 604 -0.52 -37.02 8.11
C PHE A 604 -0.14 -35.90 7.12
N ALA A 605 0.85 -36.11 6.26
CA ALA A 605 1.31 -35.11 5.29
C ALA A 605 0.52 -35.14 3.96
N ALA A 606 -0.07 -36.28 3.59
CA ALA A 606 -0.69 -36.47 2.28
C ALA A 606 -1.79 -35.43 1.94
N PRO A 607 -2.74 -35.09 2.84
CA PRO A 607 -3.75 -34.07 2.52
C PRO A 607 -3.12 -32.70 2.24
N ALA A 608 -2.09 -32.32 3.00
CA ALA A 608 -1.38 -31.07 2.78
C ALA A 608 -0.62 -31.06 1.45
N ILE A 609 0.00 -32.18 1.07
CA ILE A 609 0.71 -32.30 -0.22
C ILE A 609 -0.28 -32.17 -1.39
N VAL A 610 -1.44 -32.84 -1.31
CA VAL A 610 -2.47 -32.74 -2.35
C VAL A 610 -2.99 -31.32 -2.48
N LEU A 611 -3.37 -30.68 -1.37
CA LEU A 611 -3.87 -29.30 -1.37
C LEU A 611 -2.81 -28.30 -1.84
N ALA A 612 -1.56 -28.46 -1.40
CA ALA A 612 -0.45 -27.63 -1.86
C ALA A 612 -0.19 -27.82 -3.36
N SER A 613 -0.34 -29.04 -3.88
CA SER A 613 -0.21 -29.32 -5.32
C SER A 613 -1.36 -28.68 -6.10
N VAL A 614 -2.60 -28.78 -5.62
CA VAL A 614 -3.76 -28.13 -6.26
C VAL A 614 -3.58 -26.61 -6.31
N LEU A 615 -3.18 -25.97 -5.21
CA LEU A 615 -2.95 -24.53 -5.17
C LEU A 615 -1.74 -24.12 -6.04
N PHE A 616 -0.66 -24.91 -6.03
CA PHE A 616 0.54 -24.61 -6.81
C PHE A 616 0.30 -24.75 -8.32
N PHE A 617 -0.25 -25.88 -8.77
CA PHE A 617 -0.53 -26.09 -10.19
C PHE A 617 -1.73 -25.26 -10.67
N GLY A 618 -2.74 -25.05 -9.82
CA GLY A 618 -3.88 -24.18 -10.10
C GLY A 618 -3.43 -22.74 -10.35
N GLY A 619 -2.62 -22.16 -9.47
CA GLY A 619 -2.11 -20.80 -9.65
C GLY A 619 -1.14 -20.67 -10.83
N ARG A 620 -0.41 -21.74 -11.21
CA ARG A 620 0.45 -21.73 -12.41
C ARG A 620 -0.36 -21.77 -13.71
N ALA A 621 -1.49 -22.45 -13.71
CA ALA A 621 -2.37 -22.61 -14.87
C ALA A 621 -3.49 -21.56 -14.93
N GLY A 622 -3.57 -20.63 -13.97
CA GLY A 622 -4.57 -19.57 -13.97
C GLY A 622 -4.13 -18.36 -14.80
N ARG A 623 -5.03 -17.36 -14.87
CA ARG A 623 -4.90 -16.15 -15.69
C ARG A 623 -3.63 -15.31 -15.47
N ASP A 624 -3.08 -15.30 -14.26
CA ASP A 624 -1.84 -14.56 -13.91
C ASP A 624 -0.68 -15.54 -13.63
N GLY A 625 -0.78 -16.74 -14.19
CA GLY A 625 0.20 -17.80 -14.07
C GLY A 625 1.17 -17.82 -15.24
N GLU A 626 2.26 -18.58 -15.07
CA GLU A 626 3.34 -18.69 -16.08
C GLU A 626 2.83 -19.22 -17.44
N VAL A 627 1.72 -19.97 -17.47
CA VAL A 627 1.14 -20.44 -18.75
C VAL A 627 0.50 -19.29 -19.53
N ALA A 628 -0.24 -18.41 -18.86
CA ALA A 628 -0.85 -17.24 -19.50
C ALA A 628 0.21 -16.21 -19.89
N GLU A 629 1.23 -16.01 -19.03
CA GLU A 629 2.37 -15.13 -19.32
C GLU A 629 3.14 -15.58 -20.58
N GLU A 630 3.49 -16.87 -20.69
CA GLU A 630 4.20 -17.38 -21.87
C GLU A 630 3.34 -17.27 -23.13
N ALA A 631 2.03 -17.53 -23.04
CA ALA A 631 1.14 -17.38 -24.18
C ALA A 631 1.00 -15.90 -24.63
N GLY A 632 1.02 -14.94 -23.69
CA GLY A 632 1.14 -13.52 -24.03
C GLY A 632 2.46 -13.22 -24.73
N LYS A 633 3.59 -13.77 -24.24
CA LYS A 633 4.90 -13.62 -24.89
C LYS A 633 4.91 -14.21 -26.30
N ASP A 634 4.26 -15.33 -26.52
CA ASP A 634 4.12 -15.93 -27.85
C ASP A 634 3.26 -15.06 -28.78
N TYR A 635 2.14 -14.51 -28.29
CA TYR A 635 1.35 -13.49 -29.01
C TYR A 635 2.23 -12.31 -29.46
N TRP A 636 3.05 -11.76 -28.56
CA TRP A 636 3.97 -10.68 -28.90
C TRP A 636 5.00 -11.11 -29.96
N ARG A 637 5.73 -12.21 -29.70
CA ARG A 637 6.82 -12.70 -30.56
C ARG A 637 6.37 -13.00 -32.00
N GLU A 638 5.18 -13.55 -32.17
CA GLU A 638 4.67 -13.98 -33.47
C GLU A 638 4.09 -12.84 -34.32
N ASN A 639 3.71 -11.72 -33.67
CA ASN A 639 2.89 -10.69 -34.31
C ASN A 639 3.53 -9.30 -34.38
N VAL A 640 4.35 -8.91 -33.40
CA VAL A 640 4.88 -7.52 -33.30
C VAL A 640 5.56 -7.07 -34.59
N ALA A 641 6.40 -7.91 -35.21
CA ALA A 641 7.14 -7.53 -36.42
C ALA A 641 6.26 -7.33 -37.68
N THR A 642 5.00 -7.76 -37.65
CA THR A 642 4.07 -7.67 -38.79
C THR A 642 3.00 -6.61 -38.55
N TRP A 643 2.48 -6.52 -37.33
CA TRP A 643 1.24 -5.80 -37.03
C TRP A 643 1.41 -4.53 -36.20
N ASN A 644 2.62 -4.25 -35.70
CA ASN A 644 2.86 -3.05 -34.88
C ASN A 644 2.52 -1.76 -35.62
N ASP A 645 2.91 -1.66 -36.89
CA ASP A 645 2.67 -0.49 -37.73
C ASP A 645 1.45 -0.68 -38.66
N PHE A 646 0.56 -1.62 -38.35
CA PHE A 646 -0.60 -1.92 -39.19
C PHE A 646 -1.74 -0.94 -38.94
N GLU A 647 -2.08 -0.20 -39.98
CA GLU A 647 -3.22 0.71 -40.03
C GLU A 647 -4.53 -0.09 -40.15
N MET A 648 -5.47 0.08 -39.21
CA MET A 648 -6.73 -0.66 -39.22
C MET A 648 -7.79 -0.01 -40.14
N PRO A 649 -8.60 -0.81 -40.88
CA PRO A 649 -9.89 -0.31 -41.38
C PRO A 649 -10.81 0.02 -40.20
N SER A 650 -11.73 0.98 -40.38
CA SER A 650 -12.64 1.38 -39.32
C SER A 650 -13.70 0.32 -39.07
N VAL A 651 -14.14 0.20 -37.83
CA VAL A 651 -15.44 -0.42 -37.52
C VAL A 651 -16.52 0.64 -37.69
N SER A 652 -17.63 0.33 -38.36
CA SER A 652 -18.78 1.24 -38.52
C SER A 652 -19.95 0.87 -37.62
N ASP A 653 -20.15 -0.44 -37.38
CA ASP A 653 -21.29 -0.97 -36.65
C ASP A 653 -20.89 -2.20 -35.84
N VAL A 654 -21.43 -2.28 -34.62
CA VAL A 654 -21.24 -3.37 -33.66
C VAL A 654 -22.61 -3.86 -33.19
N ASP A 655 -22.94 -5.12 -33.44
CA ASP A 655 -24.14 -5.77 -32.88
C ASP A 655 -23.71 -6.95 -32.02
N ILE A 656 -24.10 -6.94 -30.74
CA ILE A 656 -23.71 -7.96 -29.77
C ILE A 656 -24.90 -8.43 -28.93
N GLU A 657 -24.97 -9.74 -28.72
CA GLU A 657 -25.85 -10.41 -27.79
C GLU A 657 -25.03 -11.10 -26.69
N LEU A 658 -25.40 -10.82 -25.45
CA LEU A 658 -24.71 -11.31 -24.25
C LEU A 658 -25.72 -12.01 -23.34
N ASP A 659 -25.51 -13.28 -23.03
CA ASP A 659 -26.33 -14.04 -22.08
C ASP A 659 -25.49 -14.43 -20.85
N PHE A 660 -25.67 -13.70 -19.75
CA PHE A 660 -24.83 -13.83 -18.54
C PHE A 660 -25.40 -14.79 -17.50
N GLU A 661 -24.52 -15.58 -16.89
CA GLU A 661 -24.81 -16.35 -15.67
C GLU A 661 -23.77 -16.01 -14.56
N PRO A 662 -24.01 -14.94 -13.77
CA PRO A 662 -23.04 -14.43 -12.80
C PRO A 662 -22.63 -15.42 -11.71
N ALA A 663 -23.52 -16.36 -11.33
CA ALA A 663 -23.23 -17.38 -10.33
C ALA A 663 -22.21 -18.42 -10.83
N GLU A 664 -22.18 -18.65 -12.15
CA GLU A 664 -21.25 -19.56 -12.83
C GLU A 664 -20.04 -18.83 -13.42
N ARG A 665 -19.99 -17.49 -13.30
CA ARG A 665 -18.98 -16.62 -13.91
C ARG A 665 -18.94 -16.70 -15.43
N SER A 666 -20.06 -17.06 -16.06
CA SER A 666 -20.09 -17.34 -17.49
C SER A 666 -20.93 -16.36 -18.29
N VAL A 667 -20.61 -16.28 -19.59
CA VAL A 667 -21.37 -15.55 -20.60
C VAL A 667 -21.33 -16.31 -21.93
N ALA A 668 -22.48 -16.41 -22.59
CA ALA A 668 -22.54 -16.74 -24.01
C ALA A 668 -22.52 -15.43 -24.81
N VAL A 669 -21.61 -15.35 -25.77
CA VAL A 669 -21.38 -14.16 -26.60
C VAL A 669 -21.68 -14.53 -28.05
N GLU A 670 -22.52 -13.75 -28.69
CA GLU A 670 -22.74 -13.77 -30.14
C GLU A 670 -22.65 -12.32 -30.64
N GLY A 671 -21.91 -12.06 -31.69
CA GLY A 671 -21.73 -10.70 -32.17
C GLY A 671 -21.17 -10.58 -33.57
N GLU A 672 -21.26 -9.38 -34.13
CA GLU A 672 -20.79 -9.03 -35.46
C GLU A 672 -20.19 -7.63 -35.48
N TYR A 673 -19.04 -7.51 -36.16
CA TYR A 673 -18.43 -6.24 -36.51
C TYR A 673 -18.59 -5.97 -38.00
N THR A 674 -19.05 -4.77 -38.34
CA THR A 674 -18.99 -4.26 -39.73
C THR A 674 -17.74 -3.42 -39.88
N PHE A 675 -16.80 -3.89 -40.70
CA PHE A 675 -15.61 -3.15 -41.08
C PHE A 675 -15.89 -2.33 -42.33
N TYR A 676 -15.38 -1.11 -42.36
CA TYR A 676 -15.50 -0.13 -43.44
C TYR A 676 -14.13 0.46 -43.77
N ASN A 677 -13.79 0.47 -45.05
CA ASN A 677 -12.53 1.04 -45.50
C ASN A 677 -12.71 2.50 -45.94
N HIS A 678 -12.31 3.44 -45.09
CA HIS A 678 -12.28 4.86 -45.40
C HIS A 678 -10.99 5.31 -46.12
N ARG A 679 -9.98 4.42 -46.23
CA ARG A 679 -8.67 4.73 -46.81
C ARG A 679 -8.68 4.59 -48.33
N ASP A 680 -7.65 5.09 -48.99
CA ASP A 680 -7.53 5.13 -50.46
C ASP A 680 -6.87 3.88 -51.08
N TYR A 681 -6.50 2.90 -50.24
CA TYR A 681 -5.94 1.61 -50.61
C TYR A 681 -6.78 0.45 -50.07
N ALA A 682 -6.60 -0.76 -50.62
CA ALA A 682 -7.36 -1.95 -50.23
C ALA A 682 -6.65 -2.75 -49.12
N PHE A 683 -7.43 -3.34 -48.21
CA PHE A 683 -6.93 -4.24 -47.17
C PHE A 683 -7.06 -5.71 -47.62
N GLU A 684 -5.93 -6.43 -47.64
CA GLU A 684 -5.92 -7.87 -47.93
C GLU A 684 -6.22 -8.71 -46.68
N ASP A 685 -5.80 -8.24 -45.51
CA ASP A 685 -5.93 -8.94 -44.24
C ASP A 685 -6.55 -8.03 -43.18
N ILE A 686 -7.38 -8.60 -42.32
CA ILE A 686 -8.00 -7.91 -41.17
C ILE A 686 -7.64 -8.68 -39.89
N PRO A 687 -6.77 -8.13 -39.03
CA PRO A 687 -6.40 -8.78 -37.78
C PRO A 687 -7.42 -8.47 -36.67
N VAL A 688 -7.76 -9.49 -35.87
CA VAL A 688 -8.63 -9.38 -34.69
C VAL A 688 -8.02 -10.19 -33.55
N THR A 689 -7.71 -9.53 -32.44
CA THR A 689 -7.18 -10.19 -31.24
C THR A 689 -8.31 -10.74 -30.38
N ALA A 690 -8.25 -12.00 -29.97
CA ALA A 690 -9.19 -12.56 -28.99
C ALA A 690 -8.49 -13.00 -27.71
N GLY A 691 -9.27 -13.25 -26.65
CA GLY A 691 -8.76 -13.85 -25.43
C GLY A 691 -8.57 -15.37 -25.58
N GLN A 692 -7.99 -15.99 -24.56
CA GLN A 692 -7.83 -17.46 -24.52
C GLN A 692 -9.15 -18.16 -24.18
N TRP A 693 -10.07 -18.21 -25.14
CA TRP A 693 -11.42 -18.74 -24.95
C TRP A 693 -11.58 -20.14 -25.55
N ASP A 694 -12.61 -20.87 -25.12
CA ASP A 694 -13.04 -22.10 -25.81
C ASP A 694 -13.43 -21.78 -27.27
N PRO A 695 -13.35 -22.74 -28.21
CA PRO A 695 -13.23 -22.43 -29.63
C PRO A 695 -14.28 -21.44 -30.14
N ILE A 696 -13.81 -20.33 -30.71
CA ILE A 696 -14.65 -19.28 -31.29
C ILE A 696 -15.14 -19.76 -32.66
N GLU A 697 -16.45 -19.71 -32.86
CA GLU A 697 -17.05 -19.90 -34.18
C GLU A 697 -17.04 -18.57 -34.92
N TRP A 698 -16.32 -18.50 -36.05
CA TRP A 698 -16.18 -17.29 -36.84
C TRP A 698 -17.02 -17.33 -38.11
N THR A 699 -17.51 -16.16 -38.52
CA THR A 699 -18.15 -15.96 -39.83
C THR A 699 -17.54 -14.76 -40.54
N LEU A 700 -17.48 -14.82 -41.86
CA LEU A 700 -17.09 -13.73 -42.73
C LEU A 700 -18.21 -13.51 -43.74
N ASN A 701 -18.82 -12.32 -43.73
CA ASN A 701 -20.01 -12.01 -44.52
C ASN A 701 -21.18 -12.98 -44.27
N GLY A 702 -21.34 -13.41 -43.01
CA GLY A 702 -22.38 -14.34 -42.56
C GLY A 702 -22.16 -15.81 -42.91
N GLU A 703 -21.09 -16.15 -43.63
CA GLU A 703 -20.71 -17.54 -43.94
C GLU A 703 -19.61 -18.04 -42.99
N PRO A 704 -19.64 -19.30 -42.53
CA PRO A 704 -18.60 -19.85 -41.65
C PRO A 704 -17.19 -19.70 -42.24
N HIS A 705 -16.25 -19.24 -41.43
CA HIS A 705 -14.87 -18.95 -41.84
C HIS A 705 -13.86 -19.48 -40.80
N GLU A 706 -12.67 -19.88 -41.24
CA GLU A 706 -11.57 -20.34 -40.37
C GLU A 706 -10.38 -19.40 -40.60
N PRO A 707 -10.20 -18.36 -39.77
CA PRO A 707 -9.09 -17.40 -39.90
C PRO A 707 -7.73 -18.02 -39.53
N ASP A 708 -6.62 -17.39 -39.95
CA ASP A 708 -5.27 -17.79 -39.54
C ASP A 708 -5.03 -17.36 -38.08
N ASP A 709 -4.82 -18.33 -37.19
CA ASP A 709 -4.54 -18.10 -35.76
C ASP A 709 -3.04 -17.96 -35.51
N ARG A 710 -2.63 -16.75 -35.11
CA ARG A 710 -1.27 -16.40 -34.74
C ARG A 710 -1.19 -16.11 -33.25
N SER A 711 -1.36 -17.14 -32.42
CA SER A 711 -1.33 -17.04 -30.96
C SER A 711 -2.45 -16.13 -30.39
N ASN A 712 -3.69 -16.29 -30.85
CA ASN A 712 -4.89 -15.49 -30.55
C ASN A 712 -4.99 -14.13 -31.26
N LEU A 713 -4.10 -13.85 -32.20
CA LEU A 713 -4.37 -12.87 -33.27
C LEU A 713 -4.96 -13.61 -34.46
N PHE A 714 -6.25 -13.45 -34.72
CA PHE A 714 -6.97 -14.09 -35.81
C PHE A 714 -6.96 -13.18 -37.04
N VAL A 715 -6.39 -13.66 -38.14
CA VAL A 715 -6.25 -12.89 -39.38
C VAL A 715 -7.28 -13.37 -40.41
N PHE A 716 -8.13 -12.46 -40.87
CA PHE A 716 -9.17 -12.71 -41.86
C PHE A 716 -8.71 -12.24 -43.24
N THR A 717 -8.65 -13.16 -44.20
CA THR A 717 -8.30 -12.86 -45.60
C THR A 717 -9.53 -13.08 -46.48
N PRO A 718 -10.32 -12.03 -46.80
CA PRO A 718 -11.47 -12.16 -47.69
C PRO A 718 -11.07 -12.53 -49.13
N ASP A 719 -11.95 -13.23 -49.85
CA ASP A 719 -11.72 -13.65 -51.25
C ASP A 719 -11.46 -12.44 -52.18
N ASP A 720 -12.18 -11.34 -51.93
CA ASP A 720 -11.97 -10.03 -52.54
C ASP A 720 -11.43 -9.08 -51.45
N PRO A 721 -10.26 -8.43 -51.65
CA PRO A 721 -9.73 -7.46 -50.70
C PRO A 721 -10.74 -6.34 -50.40
N LEU A 722 -10.76 -5.84 -49.16
CA LEU A 722 -11.65 -4.76 -48.74
C LEU A 722 -11.20 -3.45 -49.41
N GLY A 723 -11.82 -3.10 -50.53
CA GLY A 723 -11.49 -1.93 -51.33
C GLY A 723 -11.94 -0.60 -50.71
N PRO A 724 -11.42 0.55 -51.18
CA PRO A 724 -11.85 1.87 -50.72
C PRO A 724 -13.36 2.08 -50.84
N GLY A 725 -14.02 2.39 -49.72
CA GLY A 725 -15.46 2.58 -49.62
C GLY A 725 -16.29 1.28 -49.54
N ASP A 726 -15.64 0.11 -49.57
CA ASP A 726 -16.31 -1.18 -49.37
C ASP A 726 -16.44 -1.48 -47.87
N SER A 727 -17.33 -2.43 -47.55
CA SER A 727 -17.58 -2.91 -46.20
C SER A 727 -17.68 -4.44 -46.17
N LEU A 728 -17.27 -5.06 -45.06
CA LEU A 728 -17.48 -6.48 -44.80
C LEU A 728 -17.88 -6.72 -43.35
N THR A 729 -18.39 -7.91 -43.05
CA THR A 729 -18.79 -8.30 -41.69
C THR A 729 -17.97 -9.48 -41.17
N ILE A 730 -17.55 -9.39 -39.91
CA ILE A 730 -16.89 -10.48 -39.19
C ILE A 730 -17.74 -10.80 -37.96
N GLY A 731 -18.34 -11.99 -37.93
CA GLY A 731 -19.14 -12.48 -36.82
C GLY A 731 -18.40 -13.48 -35.96
N PHE A 732 -18.74 -13.55 -34.68
CA PHE A 732 -18.16 -14.44 -33.68
C PHE A 732 -19.21 -15.00 -32.72
N SER A 733 -19.03 -16.24 -32.28
CA SER A 733 -19.87 -16.88 -31.26
C SER A 733 -19.04 -17.82 -30.37
N TYR A 734 -19.17 -17.70 -29.05
CA TYR A 734 -18.47 -18.54 -28.06
C TYR A 734 -19.10 -18.46 -26.66
N GLU A 735 -18.71 -19.41 -25.81
CA GLU A 735 -18.97 -19.37 -24.37
C GLU A 735 -17.68 -19.06 -23.61
N LEU A 736 -17.78 -18.23 -22.57
CA LEU A 736 -16.65 -17.76 -21.79
C LEU A 736 -16.95 -17.87 -20.29
N GLU A 737 -15.98 -18.37 -19.51
CA GLU A 737 -15.94 -18.20 -18.04
C GLU A 737 -14.90 -17.12 -17.70
N PHE A 738 -15.31 -16.04 -17.02
CA PHE A 738 -14.41 -14.92 -16.70
C PHE A 738 -14.64 -14.33 -15.29
N PRO A 739 -13.61 -14.21 -14.43
CA PRO A 739 -12.21 -14.57 -14.68
C PRO A 739 -11.97 -16.09 -14.66
N GLN A 740 -11.15 -16.58 -15.58
CA GLN A 740 -10.84 -18.00 -15.71
C GLN A 740 -9.73 -18.45 -14.74
N GLY A 741 -9.91 -19.63 -14.14
CA GLY A 741 -8.89 -20.29 -13.33
C GLY A 741 -8.57 -19.61 -12.00
N MET A 742 -7.44 -20.00 -11.39
CA MET A 742 -7.00 -19.50 -10.08
C MET A 742 -6.06 -18.31 -10.24
N SER A 743 -6.44 -17.17 -9.69
CA SER A 743 -5.59 -15.97 -9.63
C SER A 743 -4.44 -16.15 -8.64
N ARG A 744 -3.23 -15.74 -9.03
CA ARG A 744 -2.14 -15.54 -8.07
C ARG A 744 -2.31 -14.23 -7.34
N GLU A 745 -2.97 -13.25 -7.94
CA GLU A 745 -3.30 -11.99 -7.29
C GLU A 745 -4.53 -12.14 -6.39
N ALA A 746 -4.57 -11.40 -5.28
CA ALA A 746 -5.74 -11.39 -4.40
C ALA A 746 -6.81 -10.38 -4.84
N GLY A 747 -6.42 -9.47 -5.75
CA GLY A 747 -7.22 -8.37 -6.26
C GLY A 747 -6.68 -7.83 -7.56
N GLY A 748 -7.01 -6.59 -7.91
CA GLY A 748 -6.59 -5.95 -9.16
C GLY A 748 -7.48 -6.28 -10.36
N ALA A 749 -8.52 -7.09 -10.19
CA ALA A 749 -9.44 -7.43 -11.26
C ALA A 749 -10.30 -6.22 -11.64
N GLY A 750 -9.89 -5.51 -12.70
CA GLY A 750 -10.62 -4.36 -13.24
C GLY A 750 -11.87 -4.74 -14.05
N GLN A 751 -11.93 -5.99 -14.52
CA GLN A 751 -13.05 -6.57 -15.24
C GLN A 751 -13.40 -7.93 -14.64
N PHE A 752 -14.68 -8.29 -14.60
CA PHE A 752 -15.14 -9.58 -14.06
C PHE A 752 -16.63 -9.86 -14.33
N ILE A 753 -17.00 -11.15 -14.30
CA ILE A 753 -18.38 -11.63 -14.24
C ILE A 753 -18.55 -12.39 -12.93
N LEU A 754 -19.20 -11.78 -11.93
CA LEU A 754 -19.34 -12.35 -10.59
C LEU A 754 -20.73 -12.08 -10.02
N GLU A 755 -21.13 -12.83 -8.98
CA GLU A 755 -22.37 -12.54 -8.23
C GLU A 755 -22.43 -11.10 -7.70
N SER A 756 -21.27 -10.50 -7.39
CA SER A 756 -21.13 -9.11 -6.93
C SER A 756 -21.39 -8.06 -8.01
N GLY A 757 -21.48 -8.46 -9.28
CA GLY A 757 -21.68 -7.56 -10.42
C GLY A 757 -20.87 -7.99 -11.65
N ILE A 758 -21.12 -7.31 -12.75
CA ILE A 758 -20.44 -7.47 -14.03
C ILE A 758 -19.84 -6.12 -14.40
N VAL A 759 -18.58 -6.11 -14.80
CA VAL A 759 -17.91 -4.95 -15.41
C VAL A 759 -16.98 -5.45 -16.49
N LEU A 760 -17.23 -5.06 -17.72
CA LEU A 760 -16.53 -5.50 -18.92
C LEU A 760 -16.32 -4.32 -19.86
N THR A 761 -15.15 -4.23 -20.49
CA THR A 761 -14.76 -3.12 -21.36
C THR A 761 -14.26 -3.62 -22.71
N ALA A 762 -14.46 -2.81 -23.76
CA ALA A 762 -14.02 -3.14 -25.11
C ALA A 762 -12.54 -2.81 -25.40
N PHE A 763 -11.79 -2.29 -24.41
CA PHE A 763 -10.37 -1.92 -24.57
C PHE A 763 -9.43 -3.12 -24.69
N THR A 764 -9.80 -4.24 -24.06
CA THR A 764 -8.98 -5.45 -24.00
C THR A 764 -9.82 -6.64 -24.44
N PRO A 765 -9.19 -7.72 -24.93
CA PRO A 765 -9.89 -8.90 -25.42
C PRO A 765 -10.34 -9.75 -24.22
N THR A 766 -11.21 -9.17 -23.39
CA THR A 766 -11.69 -9.74 -22.15
C THR A 766 -12.98 -10.52 -22.35
N PHE A 767 -13.93 -9.93 -23.07
CA PHE A 767 -15.21 -10.54 -23.37
C PHE A 767 -15.64 -10.42 -24.83
N LEU A 768 -14.92 -9.63 -25.64
CA LEU A 768 -15.13 -9.46 -27.07
C LEU A 768 -13.79 -9.50 -27.79
N PRO A 769 -13.70 -10.06 -29.00
CA PRO A 769 -12.50 -9.91 -29.81
C PRO A 769 -12.25 -8.43 -30.07
N THR A 770 -11.03 -7.96 -29.88
CA THR A 770 -10.62 -6.58 -30.13
C THR A 770 -10.03 -6.48 -31.53
N PRO A 771 -10.58 -5.64 -32.43
CA PRO A 771 -9.98 -5.37 -33.74
C PRO A 771 -8.53 -4.88 -33.60
N GLY A 772 -7.63 -5.43 -34.41
CA GLY A 772 -6.22 -5.03 -34.42
C GLY A 772 -5.31 -5.86 -33.52
N TYR A 773 -4.01 -5.57 -33.63
CA TYR A 773 -2.96 -6.05 -32.75
C TYR A 773 -2.87 -5.16 -31.51
N LEU A 774 -2.53 -5.75 -30.35
CA LEU A 774 -2.45 -5.08 -29.06
C LEU A 774 -1.03 -5.13 -28.52
N GLU A 775 -0.30 -4.01 -28.65
CA GLU A 775 1.12 -3.89 -28.32
C GLU A 775 1.47 -4.30 -26.88
N GLY A 776 0.56 -4.07 -25.92
CA GLY A 776 0.80 -4.34 -24.50
C GLY A 776 0.73 -5.82 -24.08
N ILE A 777 0.21 -6.72 -24.92
CA ILE A 777 0.07 -8.14 -24.55
C ILE A 777 1.42 -8.83 -24.70
N GLY A 778 1.93 -9.41 -23.61
CA GLY A 778 3.17 -10.19 -23.61
C GLY A 778 4.46 -9.37 -23.50
N VAL A 779 4.33 -8.06 -23.24
CA VAL A 779 5.45 -7.16 -22.98
C VAL A 779 5.79 -7.18 -21.48
N ASP A 780 7.09 -7.29 -21.19
CA ASP A 780 7.72 -7.22 -19.88
C ASP A 780 8.96 -6.33 -19.94
N ASP A 781 9.65 -6.16 -18.80
CA ASP A 781 10.82 -5.30 -18.70
C ASP A 781 11.97 -5.73 -19.63
N ASP A 782 12.06 -7.01 -20.02
CA ASP A 782 13.14 -7.56 -20.85
C ASP A 782 12.90 -7.36 -22.36
N ASN A 783 11.63 -7.26 -22.79
CA ASN A 783 11.25 -7.09 -24.21
C ASN A 783 10.49 -5.81 -24.54
N SER A 784 10.25 -4.94 -23.55
CA SER A 784 9.74 -3.59 -23.77
C SER A 784 10.62 -2.82 -24.76
N SER A 785 10.00 -2.11 -25.69
CA SER A 785 10.70 -1.20 -26.59
C SER A 785 11.03 0.10 -25.86
N GLU A 786 12.13 0.74 -26.26
CA GLU A 786 12.35 2.13 -25.87
C GLU A 786 11.16 3.00 -26.31
N PRO A 787 10.83 4.06 -25.56
CA PRO A 787 9.89 5.07 -26.01
C PRO A 787 10.22 5.50 -27.44
N GLN A 788 9.21 5.57 -28.29
CA GLN A 788 9.39 6.02 -29.66
C GLN A 788 9.85 7.48 -29.67
N ASP A 789 10.93 7.78 -30.38
CA ASP A 789 11.33 9.16 -30.66
C ASP A 789 10.48 9.71 -31.81
N TYR A 790 9.57 10.62 -31.49
CA TYR A 790 8.78 11.33 -32.48
C TYR A 790 9.59 12.51 -33.05
N ALA A 791 9.43 12.76 -34.36
CA ALA A 791 10.01 13.96 -34.96
C ALA A 791 9.27 15.21 -34.45
N ASP A 792 9.99 16.33 -34.27
CA ASP A 792 9.41 17.58 -33.78
C ASP A 792 8.19 18.07 -34.61
N ASP A 793 8.12 17.68 -35.88
CA ASP A 793 7.08 18.03 -36.86
C ASP A 793 6.06 16.90 -37.12
N PHE A 794 6.01 15.85 -36.28
CA PHE A 794 5.10 14.70 -36.50
C PHE A 794 3.63 15.11 -36.59
N PHE A 795 3.25 16.19 -35.88
CA PHE A 795 1.89 16.73 -35.82
C PHE A 795 1.51 17.56 -37.07
N GLU A 796 2.43 17.85 -37.99
CA GLU A 796 2.10 18.60 -39.22
C GLU A 796 1.35 17.75 -40.27
N GLY A 797 1.31 16.42 -40.08
CA GLY A 797 0.55 15.47 -40.89
C GLY A 797 -0.70 14.93 -40.17
N GLU A 798 -1.48 14.11 -40.87
CA GLU A 798 -2.60 13.38 -40.24
C GLU A 798 -2.03 12.40 -39.21
N THR A 799 -2.51 12.48 -37.97
CA THR A 799 -2.15 11.51 -36.92
C THR A 799 -3.23 10.45 -36.77
N GLU A 800 -2.86 9.24 -36.36
CA GLU A 800 -3.81 8.15 -36.06
C GLU A 800 -4.49 8.40 -34.70
N PRO A 801 -5.67 7.83 -34.41
CA PRO A 801 -6.36 8.02 -33.13
C PRO A 801 -5.61 7.33 -31.99
N LEU A 802 -5.56 7.96 -30.82
CA LEU A 802 -5.02 7.33 -29.61
C LEU A 802 -5.81 6.09 -29.16
N PHE A 803 -7.13 6.09 -29.41
CA PHE A 803 -8.01 4.98 -29.11
C PHE A 803 -9.22 4.97 -30.05
N GLY A 804 -9.85 3.80 -30.18
CA GLY A 804 -10.92 3.54 -31.15
C GLY A 804 -10.49 2.49 -32.16
N TRP A 805 -11.45 1.92 -32.89
CA TRP A 805 -11.18 0.81 -33.82
C TRP A 805 -11.09 1.33 -35.26
N GLY A 806 -9.93 1.92 -35.59
CA GLY A 806 -9.61 2.43 -36.93
C GLY A 806 -10.12 3.86 -37.21
N GLY A 807 -10.20 4.73 -36.20
CA GLY A 807 -10.40 6.18 -36.37
C GLY A 807 -11.85 6.66 -36.34
N GLU A 808 -12.72 6.04 -37.13
CA GLU A 808 -14.09 6.53 -37.25
C GLU A 808 -14.98 6.09 -36.07
N PRO A 809 -15.85 6.96 -35.53
CA PRO A 809 -16.88 6.59 -34.58
C PRO A 809 -17.89 5.59 -35.17
N PHE A 810 -18.36 4.64 -34.36
CA PHE A 810 -19.25 3.55 -34.78
C PHE A 810 -20.56 3.51 -33.98
N THR A 811 -21.56 2.83 -34.54
CA THR A 811 -22.81 2.56 -33.82
C THR A 811 -22.72 1.24 -33.06
N VAL A 812 -23.36 1.16 -31.90
CA VAL A 812 -23.37 -0.04 -31.05
C VAL A 812 -24.80 -0.41 -30.70
N ARG A 813 -25.16 -1.67 -30.95
CA ARG A 813 -26.34 -2.33 -30.41
C ARG A 813 -25.90 -3.44 -29.46
N THR A 814 -26.38 -3.40 -28.23
CA THR A 814 -26.06 -4.41 -27.21
C THR A 814 -27.34 -4.97 -26.60
N GLN A 815 -27.58 -6.26 -26.81
CA GLN A 815 -28.64 -7.03 -26.16
C GLN A 815 -28.06 -7.81 -24.99
N ILE A 816 -28.49 -7.50 -23.77
CA ILE A 816 -27.98 -8.09 -22.53
C ILE A 816 -29.08 -8.88 -21.86
N THR A 817 -28.88 -10.19 -21.68
CA THR A 817 -29.77 -11.09 -20.94
C THR A 817 -29.10 -11.58 -19.66
N LEU A 818 -29.80 -11.50 -18.53
CA LEU A 818 -29.28 -11.84 -17.21
C LEU A 818 -30.42 -12.12 -16.20
N PRO A 819 -30.16 -12.63 -14.97
CA PRO A 819 -31.21 -12.85 -13.97
C PRO A 819 -31.98 -11.57 -13.58
N GLU A 820 -33.30 -11.64 -13.38
CA GLU A 820 -34.19 -10.47 -13.27
C GLU A 820 -33.83 -9.42 -12.18
N GLU A 821 -33.07 -9.85 -11.17
CA GLU A 821 -32.59 -9.05 -10.04
C GLU A 821 -31.45 -8.08 -10.38
N TYR A 822 -30.74 -8.29 -11.51
CA TYR A 822 -29.71 -7.36 -11.97
C TYR A 822 -30.31 -6.32 -12.93
N THR A 823 -29.67 -5.16 -12.97
CA THR A 823 -29.86 -4.11 -13.98
C THR A 823 -28.57 -4.00 -14.77
N ALA A 824 -28.64 -4.04 -16.10
CA ALA A 824 -27.50 -3.87 -16.99
C ALA A 824 -27.56 -2.55 -17.76
N ASN A 825 -26.41 -1.90 -17.82
CA ASN A 825 -26.16 -0.65 -18.51
C ASN A 825 -25.11 -0.87 -19.59
N GLY A 826 -25.44 -0.50 -20.83
CA GLY A 826 -24.51 -0.35 -21.95
C GLY A 826 -24.50 1.10 -22.44
N VAL A 827 -23.76 1.40 -23.51
CA VAL A 827 -23.71 2.75 -24.09
C VAL A 827 -24.99 3.11 -24.86
N GLY A 828 -25.26 4.41 -25.01
CA GLY A 828 -26.43 4.93 -25.71
C GLY A 828 -27.73 4.89 -24.89
N GLN A 829 -28.85 4.79 -25.61
CA GLN A 829 -30.21 4.81 -25.07
C GLN A 829 -30.81 3.42 -24.93
N LYS A 830 -31.68 3.26 -23.93
CA LYS A 830 -32.37 1.99 -23.68
C LYS A 830 -33.60 1.87 -24.59
N VAL A 831 -33.55 0.96 -25.55
CA VAL A 831 -34.61 0.75 -26.55
C VAL A 831 -35.65 -0.28 -26.09
N SER A 832 -35.22 -1.27 -25.30
CA SER A 832 -36.10 -2.32 -24.75
C SER A 832 -35.64 -2.78 -23.38
N ASP A 833 -36.58 -3.14 -22.50
CA ASP A 833 -36.35 -3.73 -21.17
C ASP A 833 -37.52 -4.68 -20.88
N ARG A 834 -37.27 -5.99 -20.92
CA ARG A 834 -38.29 -7.04 -20.77
C ARG A 834 -37.83 -8.10 -19.79
N VAL A 835 -38.77 -8.63 -19.01
CA VAL A 835 -38.52 -9.79 -18.14
C VAL A 835 -39.36 -10.96 -18.62
N VAL A 836 -38.71 -12.07 -18.95
CA VAL A 836 -39.33 -13.31 -19.42
C VAL A 836 -38.70 -14.47 -18.66
N ASP A 837 -39.53 -15.34 -18.07
CA ASP A 837 -39.09 -16.55 -17.34
C ASP A 837 -38.00 -16.30 -16.27
N GLY A 838 -38.06 -15.16 -15.57
CA GLY A 838 -37.10 -14.81 -14.52
C GLY A 838 -35.75 -14.26 -15.01
N ARG A 839 -35.60 -14.06 -16.32
CA ARG A 839 -34.45 -13.37 -16.93
C ARG A 839 -34.89 -12.02 -17.49
N ARG A 840 -34.09 -10.98 -17.26
CA ARG A 840 -34.26 -9.66 -17.85
C ARG A 840 -33.40 -9.57 -19.10
N THR A 841 -33.99 -9.15 -20.21
CA THR A 841 -33.30 -8.77 -21.44
C THR A 841 -33.44 -7.27 -21.65
N VAL A 842 -32.31 -6.57 -21.74
CA VAL A 842 -32.23 -5.13 -22.01
C VAL A 842 -31.52 -4.92 -23.35
N VAL A 843 -32.02 -4.01 -24.18
CA VAL A 843 -31.37 -3.62 -25.43
C VAL A 843 -30.98 -2.15 -25.35
N TRP A 844 -29.69 -1.89 -25.53
CA TRP A 844 -29.09 -0.57 -25.64
C TRP A 844 -28.66 -0.31 -27.07
N GLU A 845 -28.96 0.87 -27.60
CA GLU A 845 -28.54 1.31 -28.93
C GLU A 845 -28.00 2.74 -28.85
N THR A 846 -26.88 3.00 -29.53
CA THR A 846 -26.31 4.35 -29.62
C THR A 846 -27.18 5.26 -30.48
N ASP A 847 -27.61 6.38 -29.89
CA ASP A 847 -28.31 7.49 -30.56
C ASP A 847 -27.36 8.38 -31.38
N HIS A 848 -26.09 8.42 -31.00
CA HIS A 848 -24.98 9.02 -31.74
C HIS A 848 -23.77 8.08 -31.74
N PRO A 849 -22.96 8.03 -32.81
CA PRO A 849 -21.75 7.20 -32.87
C PRO A 849 -20.80 7.41 -31.69
N VAL A 850 -20.08 6.36 -31.32
CA VAL A 850 -19.15 6.30 -30.19
C VAL A 850 -17.82 5.69 -30.62
N VAL A 851 -16.76 5.90 -29.84
CA VAL A 851 -15.42 5.35 -30.14
C VAL A 851 -15.06 4.10 -29.33
N LEU A 852 -15.83 3.82 -28.27
CA LEU A 852 -15.64 2.70 -27.35
C LEU A 852 -16.89 2.47 -26.51
N PHE A 853 -17.01 1.28 -25.91
CA PHE A 853 -18.16 0.93 -25.08
C PHE A 853 -17.81 -0.08 -23.98
N ASN A 854 -18.73 -0.23 -23.04
CA ASN A 854 -18.64 -1.12 -21.90
C ASN A 854 -20.00 -1.72 -21.56
N VAL A 855 -19.96 -2.76 -20.72
CA VAL A 855 -21.15 -3.37 -20.12
C VAL A 855 -20.94 -3.46 -18.62
N VAL A 856 -21.89 -2.89 -17.88
CA VAL A 856 -21.88 -2.89 -16.42
C VAL A 856 -23.22 -3.38 -15.91
N ALA A 857 -23.22 -4.34 -14.99
CA ALA A 857 -24.45 -4.82 -14.39
C ALA A 857 -24.30 -5.07 -12.90
N GLY A 858 -25.37 -4.82 -12.16
CA GLY A 858 -25.40 -4.97 -10.72
C GLY A 858 -26.80 -4.91 -10.15
N LYS A 859 -26.90 -5.12 -8.84
CA LYS A 859 -28.15 -5.02 -8.09
C LYS A 859 -28.30 -3.57 -7.62
N TYR A 860 -28.88 -2.73 -8.46
CA TYR A 860 -28.84 -1.27 -8.28
C TYR A 860 -30.13 -0.66 -7.75
N ALA A 861 -29.97 0.40 -6.96
CA ALA A 861 -30.89 1.52 -6.87
C ALA A 861 -30.49 2.59 -7.91
N VAL A 862 -31.44 3.47 -8.28
CA VAL A 862 -31.22 4.50 -9.31
C VAL A 862 -31.58 5.88 -8.79
N LYS A 863 -30.70 6.84 -9.02
CA LYS A 863 -30.95 8.27 -8.84
C LYS A 863 -30.99 8.93 -10.22
N GLU A 864 -32.14 9.48 -10.59
CA GLU A 864 -32.33 10.22 -11.84
C GLU A 864 -32.09 11.73 -11.62
N GLY A 865 -31.42 12.37 -12.57
CA GLY A 865 -31.15 13.81 -12.64
C GLY A 865 -31.71 14.45 -13.92
N ASP A 866 -31.13 15.56 -14.37
CA ASP A 866 -31.57 16.28 -15.59
C ASP A 866 -30.84 15.76 -16.85
N GLY A 867 -31.34 14.64 -17.37
CA GLY A 867 -30.68 13.90 -18.46
C GLY A 867 -29.47 13.11 -17.96
N THR A 868 -29.43 12.78 -16.66
CA THR A 868 -28.39 11.96 -16.05
C THR A 868 -28.98 10.85 -15.16
N ALA A 869 -28.20 9.80 -14.90
CA ALA A 869 -28.60 8.74 -13.97
C ALA A 869 -27.41 8.10 -13.25
N ILE A 870 -27.56 7.81 -11.95
CA ILE A 870 -26.57 7.08 -11.16
C ILE A 870 -27.17 5.75 -10.72
N TYR A 871 -26.51 4.66 -11.09
CA TYR A 871 -26.83 3.29 -10.70
C TYR A 871 -25.85 2.85 -9.61
N TYR A 872 -26.36 2.63 -8.41
CA TYR A 872 -25.55 2.42 -7.22
C TYR A 872 -26.10 1.29 -6.35
N HIS A 873 -25.25 0.66 -5.56
CA HIS A 873 -25.61 -0.37 -4.61
C HIS A 873 -26.51 0.25 -3.52
N PRO A 874 -27.68 -0.34 -3.18
CA PRO A 874 -28.64 0.26 -2.26
C PRO A 874 -28.12 0.63 -0.87
N GLU A 875 -27.01 0.02 -0.41
CA GLU A 875 -26.38 0.35 0.88
C GLU A 875 -25.34 1.49 0.80
N HIS A 876 -25.10 2.04 -0.39
CA HIS A 876 -24.11 3.10 -0.68
C HIS A 876 -24.79 4.45 -1.00
N ASP A 877 -25.85 4.81 -0.28
CA ASP A 877 -26.63 6.03 -0.51
C ASP A 877 -25.96 7.34 -0.02
N TYR A 878 -24.66 7.28 0.33
CA TYR A 878 -23.96 8.34 1.07
C TYR A 878 -23.63 9.59 0.24
N ASN A 879 -22.98 9.42 -0.92
CA ASN A 879 -22.50 10.53 -1.76
C ASN A 879 -23.39 10.78 -2.99
N ILE A 880 -24.52 10.08 -3.10
CA ILE A 880 -25.34 10.05 -4.32
C ILE A 880 -25.87 11.44 -4.69
N GLU A 881 -26.23 12.28 -3.72
CA GLU A 881 -26.69 13.64 -4.00
C GLU A 881 -25.57 14.54 -4.54
N GLU A 882 -24.36 14.44 -3.98
CA GLU A 882 -23.18 15.19 -4.46
C GLU A 882 -22.78 14.73 -5.86
N MET A 883 -22.71 13.42 -6.09
CA MET A 883 -22.39 12.84 -7.39
C MET A 883 -23.44 13.21 -8.45
N SER A 884 -24.73 13.19 -8.10
CA SER A 884 -25.81 13.59 -9.00
C SER A 884 -25.70 15.07 -9.37
N ALA A 885 -25.43 15.94 -8.38
CA ALA A 885 -25.25 17.37 -8.63
C ALA A 885 -24.01 17.65 -9.50
N ALA A 886 -22.92 16.91 -9.29
CA ALA A 886 -21.72 16.99 -10.12
C ALA A 886 -22.01 16.59 -11.58
N LEU A 887 -22.69 15.47 -11.78
CA LEU A 887 -23.00 14.93 -13.11
C LEU A 887 -23.94 15.87 -13.89
N ASP A 888 -24.99 16.38 -13.23
CA ASP A 888 -25.91 17.36 -13.83
C ASP A 888 -25.20 18.67 -14.17
N ALA A 889 -24.35 19.17 -13.26
CA ALA A 889 -23.58 20.39 -13.49
C ALA A 889 -22.56 20.22 -14.62
N ALA A 890 -21.83 19.10 -14.66
CA ALA A 890 -20.89 18.78 -15.71
C ALA A 890 -21.60 18.74 -17.07
N ARG A 891 -22.69 17.97 -17.17
CA ARG A 891 -23.47 17.88 -18.41
C ARG A 891 -23.93 19.25 -18.90
N LYS A 892 -24.42 20.11 -18.00
CA LYS A 892 -24.87 21.46 -18.34
C LYS A 892 -23.73 22.39 -18.77
N TYR A 893 -22.73 22.56 -17.91
CA TYR A 893 -21.71 23.60 -18.09
C TYR A 893 -20.66 23.21 -19.13
N PHE A 894 -20.27 21.94 -19.21
CA PHE A 894 -19.37 21.49 -20.28
C PHE A 894 -20.04 21.60 -21.66
N SER A 895 -21.37 21.41 -21.72
CA SER A 895 -22.13 21.70 -22.94
C SER A 895 -22.08 23.18 -23.36
N GLU A 896 -22.08 24.09 -22.39
CA GLU A 896 -22.01 25.54 -22.62
C GLU A 896 -20.59 25.97 -23.00
N TRP A 897 -19.58 25.39 -22.35
CA TRP A 897 -18.18 25.81 -22.47
C TRP A 897 -17.45 25.21 -23.66
N PHE A 898 -17.75 23.96 -24.03
CA PHE A 898 -16.92 23.21 -24.97
C PHE A 898 -17.69 22.85 -26.25
N TYR A 899 -18.78 22.10 -26.13
CA TYR A 899 -19.61 21.68 -27.26
C TYR A 899 -20.94 21.13 -26.77
N PRO A 900 -22.10 21.28 -27.45
CA PRO A 900 -23.35 20.68 -26.96
C PRO A 900 -23.24 19.16 -26.77
N PHE A 901 -23.60 18.64 -25.58
CA PHE A 901 -23.62 17.20 -25.33
C PHE A 901 -24.59 16.50 -26.30
N PRO A 902 -24.11 15.58 -27.17
CA PRO A 902 -24.93 15.06 -28.26
C PRO A 902 -25.90 13.98 -27.82
N TRP A 903 -25.57 13.20 -26.78
CA TRP A 903 -26.38 12.07 -26.33
C TRP A 903 -27.54 12.49 -25.40
N ASP A 904 -28.58 11.65 -25.34
CA ASP A 904 -29.76 11.94 -24.51
C ASP A 904 -29.52 11.74 -23.00
N LEU A 905 -28.68 10.78 -22.62
CA LEU A 905 -28.48 10.36 -21.23
C LEU A 905 -26.98 10.16 -20.92
N LEU A 906 -26.53 10.74 -19.81
CA LEU A 906 -25.22 10.43 -19.21
C LEU A 906 -25.41 9.65 -17.91
N LYS A 907 -24.81 8.47 -17.79
CA LYS A 907 -24.98 7.60 -16.62
C LYS A 907 -23.66 7.18 -15.97
N ILE A 908 -23.72 6.95 -14.67
CA ILE A 908 -22.68 6.35 -13.84
C ILE A 908 -23.18 4.98 -13.35
N SER A 909 -22.34 3.96 -13.45
CA SER A 909 -22.63 2.60 -12.97
C SER A 909 -21.57 2.14 -11.97
N GLU A 910 -22.02 1.87 -10.74
CA GLU A 910 -21.14 1.40 -9.66
C GLU A 910 -20.69 -0.06 -9.84
N PHE A 911 -19.42 -0.38 -9.57
CA PHE A 911 -18.96 -1.77 -9.51
C PHE A 911 -18.09 -2.07 -8.28
N ALA A 912 -17.95 -3.35 -7.94
CA ALA A 912 -17.23 -3.84 -6.78
C ALA A 912 -15.73 -3.48 -6.80
N ALA A 913 -15.15 -3.06 -5.67
CA ALA A 913 -13.76 -2.60 -5.58
C ALA A 913 -12.71 -3.73 -5.58
N PHE A 914 -12.78 -4.62 -6.60
CA PHE A 914 -11.69 -5.52 -6.94
C PHE A 914 -10.51 -4.77 -7.60
N ALA A 915 -10.82 -3.66 -8.26
CA ALA A 915 -9.89 -2.58 -8.59
C ALA A 915 -10.54 -1.22 -8.27
N THR A 916 -9.74 -0.21 -8.00
CA THR A 916 -10.20 1.12 -7.59
C THR A 916 -9.90 2.13 -8.68
N TYR A 917 -10.84 2.29 -9.61
CA TYR A 917 -10.76 3.23 -10.73
C TYR A 917 -12.16 3.75 -11.12
N ALA A 918 -12.20 4.77 -11.96
CA ALA A 918 -13.36 5.14 -12.76
C ALA A 918 -12.91 5.32 -14.21
N GLN A 919 -13.83 5.22 -15.16
CA GLN A 919 -13.53 5.39 -16.58
C GLN A 919 -14.72 5.98 -17.32
N GLY A 920 -14.47 7.09 -18.01
CA GLY A 920 -15.46 7.89 -18.73
C GLY A 920 -15.90 7.36 -20.10
N PHE A 921 -16.36 6.11 -20.22
CA PHE A 921 -16.93 5.60 -21.49
C PHE A 921 -18.09 6.49 -21.99
N PRO A 922 -18.32 6.60 -23.32
CA PRO A 922 -19.42 7.36 -23.90
C PRO A 922 -20.75 7.02 -23.25
N THR A 923 -21.44 8.00 -22.69
CA THR A 923 -22.72 7.88 -21.97
C THR A 923 -22.75 6.98 -20.73
N ASN A 924 -21.77 6.09 -20.49
CA ASN A 924 -21.84 5.05 -19.45
C ASN A 924 -20.55 4.93 -18.64
N ILE A 925 -20.35 5.86 -17.71
CA ILE A 925 -19.19 5.92 -16.83
C ILE A 925 -19.17 4.71 -15.88
N THR A 926 -18.11 3.91 -15.91
CA THR A 926 -17.83 2.87 -14.90
C THR A 926 -17.19 3.49 -13.68
N PHE A 927 -17.63 3.10 -12.48
CA PHE A 927 -17.19 3.78 -11.27
C PHE A 927 -17.07 2.80 -10.08
N SER A 928 -15.87 2.60 -9.54
CA SER A 928 -15.64 1.68 -8.42
C SER A 928 -16.28 2.17 -7.12
N GLU A 929 -16.85 1.28 -6.31
CA GLU A 929 -17.32 1.62 -4.96
C GLU A 929 -16.21 2.30 -4.11
N GLY A 930 -14.94 1.93 -4.36
CA GLY A 930 -13.78 2.34 -3.59
C GLY A 930 -13.18 3.70 -3.95
N ILE A 931 -13.57 4.31 -5.09
CA ILE A 931 -12.97 5.57 -5.56
C ILE A 931 -13.79 6.81 -5.19
N GLY A 932 -15.11 6.68 -5.06
CA GLY A 932 -15.98 7.82 -4.73
C GLY A 932 -17.24 7.48 -3.93
N PHE A 933 -17.87 6.31 -4.10
CA PHE A 933 -19.06 5.95 -3.31
C PHE A 933 -18.77 5.77 -1.82
N LEU A 934 -17.64 5.13 -1.48
CA LEU A 934 -17.17 4.94 -0.11
C LEU A 934 -16.11 5.98 0.31
N ALA A 935 -15.93 7.06 -0.45
CA ALA A 935 -15.11 8.19 -0.03
C ALA A 935 -15.87 9.05 1.00
N ARG A 936 -15.19 9.58 2.00
CA ARG A 936 -15.77 10.59 2.87
C ARG A 936 -15.58 11.94 2.20
N SER A 937 -16.63 12.43 1.56
CA SER A 937 -16.61 13.77 1.00
C SER A 937 -16.82 14.82 2.09
N ASP A 938 -15.97 15.84 2.11
CA ASP A 938 -16.10 17.03 2.95
C ASP A 938 -15.78 18.28 2.12
N PRO A 939 -16.14 19.49 2.54
CA PRO A 939 -15.93 20.72 1.76
C PRO A 939 -14.48 20.99 1.32
N ARG A 940 -13.47 20.41 1.99
CA ARG A 940 -12.06 20.54 1.59
C ARG A 940 -11.62 19.47 0.60
N SER A 941 -12.21 18.28 0.66
CA SER A 941 -11.81 17.15 -0.18
C SER A 941 -12.68 17.00 -1.43
N HIS A 942 -14.00 17.13 -1.30
CA HIS A 942 -15.02 17.13 -2.37
C HIS A 942 -14.79 16.08 -3.47
N ILE A 943 -14.33 14.88 -3.05
CA ILE A 943 -13.75 13.85 -3.93
C ILE A 943 -14.79 13.23 -4.85
N ALA A 944 -15.99 12.99 -4.31
CA ALA A 944 -17.04 12.35 -5.10
C ALA A 944 -17.43 13.25 -6.28
N PHE A 945 -17.58 14.56 -6.03
CA PHE A 945 -17.76 15.54 -7.09
C PHE A 945 -16.57 15.62 -8.05
N MET A 946 -15.34 15.68 -7.53
CA MET A 946 -14.12 15.82 -8.32
C MET A 946 -13.98 14.68 -9.34
N VAL A 947 -14.09 13.43 -8.89
CA VAL A 947 -13.98 12.27 -9.79
C VAL A 947 -15.14 12.26 -10.79
N VAL A 948 -16.38 12.53 -10.36
CA VAL A 948 -17.52 12.61 -11.29
C VAL A 948 -17.32 13.70 -12.36
N ALA A 949 -16.81 14.86 -11.97
CA ALA A 949 -16.53 15.95 -12.90
C ALA A 949 -15.45 15.56 -13.92
N HIS A 950 -14.39 14.86 -13.48
CA HIS A 950 -13.32 14.34 -14.34
C HIS A 950 -13.86 13.35 -15.35
N GLU A 951 -14.56 12.31 -14.88
CA GLU A 951 -15.08 11.27 -15.77
C GLU A 951 -16.16 11.80 -16.74
N ALA A 952 -16.94 12.79 -16.31
CA ALA A 952 -17.89 13.46 -17.19
C ALA A 952 -17.21 14.35 -18.23
N ALA A 953 -16.02 14.89 -17.95
CA ALA A 953 -15.27 15.70 -18.91
C ALA A 953 -14.78 14.87 -20.11
N HIS A 954 -14.54 13.56 -19.92
CA HIS A 954 -14.16 12.66 -21.02
C HIS A 954 -15.22 12.53 -22.12
N GLN A 955 -16.47 12.91 -21.86
CA GLN A 955 -17.49 12.98 -22.90
C GLN A 955 -17.13 13.99 -24.00
N TRP A 956 -16.31 15.00 -23.68
CA TRP A 956 -15.75 15.95 -24.64
C TRP A 956 -14.32 15.59 -25.01
N TRP A 957 -13.48 15.38 -24.00
CA TRP A 957 -12.05 15.12 -24.14
C TRP A 957 -11.79 13.62 -24.20
N GLY A 958 -11.69 13.10 -25.43
CA GLY A 958 -11.55 11.68 -25.72
C GLY A 958 -12.71 11.12 -26.53
N ASN A 959 -13.94 11.26 -26.05
CA ASN A 959 -15.09 10.62 -26.71
C ASN A 959 -15.63 11.42 -27.90
N LEU A 960 -15.78 12.75 -27.78
CA LEU A 960 -16.19 13.60 -28.90
C LEU A 960 -15.01 14.07 -29.75
N LEU A 961 -13.95 14.51 -29.08
CA LEU A 961 -12.68 14.81 -29.70
C LEU A 961 -11.70 13.74 -29.26
N THR A 962 -11.46 12.77 -30.13
CA THR A 962 -10.46 11.74 -29.92
C THR A 962 -9.07 12.34 -30.15
N PRO A 963 -8.15 12.23 -29.19
CA PRO A 963 -6.80 12.76 -29.35
C PRO A 963 -5.97 11.90 -30.31
N GLY A 964 -4.95 12.51 -30.90
CA GLY A 964 -3.97 11.81 -31.74
C GLY A 964 -3.06 10.89 -30.94
N GLN A 965 -2.62 9.80 -31.57
CA GLN A 965 -1.59 8.91 -31.08
C GLN A 965 -0.25 9.63 -31.14
N GLY A 966 0.46 9.64 -30.01
CA GLY A 966 1.77 10.27 -29.89
C GLY A 966 1.84 11.30 -28.75
N PRO A 967 2.97 12.01 -28.65
CA PRO A 967 3.23 12.96 -27.57
C PRO A 967 2.19 14.06 -27.47
N GLY A 968 1.76 14.37 -26.25
CA GLY A 968 0.74 15.38 -25.95
C GLY A 968 -0.72 14.92 -26.14
N GLY A 969 -0.98 13.84 -26.89
CA GLY A 969 -2.35 13.31 -27.09
C GLY A 969 -3.05 12.92 -25.78
N ASN A 970 -2.35 12.18 -24.91
CA ASN A 970 -2.85 11.81 -23.58
C ASN A 970 -3.24 13.02 -22.71
N ILE A 971 -2.51 14.13 -22.84
CA ILE A 971 -2.77 15.37 -22.07
C ILE A 971 -4.07 16.04 -22.51
N ILE A 972 -4.43 15.94 -23.81
CA ILE A 972 -5.72 16.43 -24.28
C ILE A 972 -6.86 15.67 -23.61
N SER A 973 -6.74 14.35 -23.43
CA SER A 973 -7.76 13.57 -22.73
C SER A 973 -7.79 13.87 -21.23
N GLU A 974 -6.69 13.62 -20.53
CA GLU A 974 -6.64 13.60 -19.07
C GLU A 974 -6.40 14.99 -18.46
N GLY A 975 -5.48 15.75 -19.02
CA GLY A 975 -5.16 17.10 -18.55
C GLY A 975 -6.35 18.05 -18.70
N MET A 976 -7.03 18.00 -19.85
CA MET A 976 -8.24 18.81 -20.06
C MET A 976 -9.41 18.37 -19.18
N ALA A 977 -9.49 17.08 -18.78
CA ALA A 977 -10.47 16.62 -17.80
C ALA A 977 -10.21 17.21 -16.39
N HIS A 978 -8.95 17.29 -15.95
CA HIS A 978 -8.58 18.03 -14.72
C HIS A 978 -8.83 19.55 -14.83
N TYR A 979 -8.49 20.17 -15.96
CA TYR A 979 -8.81 21.59 -16.20
C TYR A 979 -10.32 21.86 -16.14
N SER A 980 -11.13 20.98 -16.76
CA SER A 980 -12.60 21.04 -16.73
C SER A 980 -13.15 20.88 -15.32
N THR A 981 -12.56 19.97 -14.53
CA THR A 981 -12.91 19.77 -13.12
C THR A 981 -12.64 21.01 -12.28
N MET A 982 -11.51 21.69 -12.49
CA MET A 982 -11.19 22.94 -11.80
C MET A 982 -12.17 24.07 -12.15
N LEU A 983 -12.54 24.22 -13.44
CA LEU A 983 -13.56 25.16 -13.87
C LEU A 983 -14.92 24.87 -13.23
N LEU A 984 -15.31 23.59 -13.15
CA LEU A 984 -16.59 23.19 -12.59
C LEU A 984 -16.66 23.45 -11.08
N HIS A 985 -15.58 23.18 -10.35
CA HIS A 985 -15.48 23.54 -8.93
C HIS A 985 -15.68 25.05 -8.70
N GLU A 986 -14.98 25.88 -9.47
CA GLU A 986 -15.13 27.34 -9.42
C GLU A 986 -16.57 27.75 -9.73
N GLN A 987 -17.17 27.20 -10.80
CA GLN A 987 -18.52 27.55 -11.24
C GLN A 987 -19.61 27.20 -10.23
N VAL A 988 -19.51 26.01 -9.61
CA VAL A 988 -20.56 25.49 -8.73
C VAL A 988 -20.40 26.00 -7.30
N TYR A 989 -19.16 25.99 -6.79
CA TYR A 989 -18.88 26.24 -5.37
C TYR A 989 -17.97 27.44 -5.07
N GLY A 990 -17.33 28.03 -6.09
CA GLY A 990 -16.48 29.21 -5.97
C GLY A 990 -15.02 28.93 -5.62
N ASP A 991 -14.26 30.01 -5.41
CA ASP A 991 -12.79 30.00 -5.38
C ASP A 991 -12.18 29.06 -4.36
N ARG A 992 -12.78 28.88 -3.17
CA ARG A 992 -12.22 28.01 -2.13
C ARG A 992 -12.04 26.59 -2.65
N TYR A 993 -13.08 26.02 -3.28
CA TYR A 993 -13.03 24.64 -3.76
C TYR A 993 -12.03 24.48 -4.89
N ARG A 994 -11.98 25.47 -5.80
CA ARG A 994 -10.97 25.54 -6.85
C ARG A 994 -9.54 25.61 -6.27
N ILE A 995 -9.32 26.45 -5.26
CA ILE A 995 -8.02 26.58 -4.55
C ILE A 995 -7.60 25.25 -3.93
N GLU A 996 -8.49 24.58 -3.20
CA GLU A 996 -8.15 23.32 -2.54
C GLU A 996 -7.90 22.18 -3.54
N PHE A 997 -8.64 22.14 -4.66
CA PHE A 997 -8.35 21.21 -5.75
C PHE A 997 -7.00 21.51 -6.42
N ALA A 998 -6.69 22.78 -6.67
CA ALA A 998 -5.43 23.19 -7.27
C ALA A 998 -4.21 22.86 -6.38
N LYS A 999 -4.30 23.13 -5.07
CA LYS A 999 -3.26 22.71 -4.09
C LYS A 999 -3.05 21.20 -4.08
N ARG A 1000 -4.12 20.42 -4.23
CA ARG A 1000 -4.05 18.96 -4.30
C ARG A 1000 -3.32 18.49 -5.56
N LEU A 1001 -3.65 19.03 -6.73
CA LEU A 1001 -2.92 18.73 -7.96
C LEU A 1001 -1.44 19.10 -7.85
N GLU A 1002 -1.14 20.27 -7.26
CA GLU A 1002 0.24 20.71 -7.01
C GLU A 1002 1.00 19.74 -6.09
N GLN A 1003 0.36 19.29 -5.01
CA GLN A 1003 0.94 18.32 -4.10
C GLN A 1003 1.18 16.97 -4.79
N LEU A 1004 0.18 16.45 -5.52
CA LEU A 1004 0.32 15.20 -6.26
C LEU A 1004 1.46 15.28 -7.28
N TYR A 1005 1.57 16.43 -7.96
CA TYR A 1005 2.69 16.74 -8.83
C TYR A 1005 4.03 16.70 -8.10
N GLY A 1006 4.18 17.41 -6.98
CA GLY A 1006 5.42 17.36 -6.19
C GLY A 1006 5.78 15.97 -5.66
N ASP A 1007 4.80 15.22 -5.18
CA ASP A 1007 4.99 13.93 -4.51
C ASP A 1007 5.29 12.77 -5.49
N THR A 1008 4.88 12.89 -6.76
CA THR A 1008 4.98 11.80 -7.75
C THR A 1008 5.82 12.13 -8.99
N ARG A 1009 6.40 13.34 -9.03
CA ARG A 1009 7.31 13.79 -10.08
C ARG A 1009 8.66 13.06 -10.03
N PHE A 1010 9.17 12.72 -11.21
CA PHE A 1010 10.51 12.16 -11.42
C PHE A 1010 11.37 13.18 -12.17
N VAL A 1011 12.31 13.83 -11.47
CA VAL A 1011 12.99 15.02 -12.01
C VAL A 1011 13.80 14.72 -13.26
N ASP A 1012 14.57 13.64 -13.25
CA ASP A 1012 15.46 13.28 -14.37
C ASP A 1012 14.74 12.55 -15.51
N SER A 1013 13.49 12.12 -15.32
CA SER A 1013 12.68 11.47 -16.37
C SER A 1013 11.62 12.38 -16.99
N GLU A 1014 11.32 13.54 -16.36
CA GLU A 1014 10.30 14.47 -16.85
C GLU A 1014 10.68 15.11 -18.20
N ARG A 1015 9.71 15.15 -19.12
CA ARG A 1015 9.80 15.79 -20.43
C ARG A 1015 8.91 17.03 -20.55
N PRO A 1016 9.16 17.90 -21.55
CA PRO A 1016 8.15 18.87 -21.99
C PRO A 1016 6.78 18.22 -22.22
N MET A 1017 5.70 18.98 -21.99
CA MET A 1017 4.34 18.46 -22.13
C MET A 1017 4.05 17.97 -23.54
N VAL A 1018 4.56 18.67 -24.56
CA VAL A 1018 4.40 18.30 -25.97
C VAL A 1018 5.20 17.05 -26.37
N GLU A 1019 6.14 16.62 -25.53
CA GLU A 1019 6.97 15.41 -25.72
C GLU A 1019 6.53 14.26 -24.80
N THR A 1020 5.53 14.48 -23.95
CA THR A 1020 5.03 13.50 -22.98
C THR A 1020 4.05 12.55 -23.66
N ASP A 1021 4.38 11.27 -23.73
CA ASP A 1021 3.57 10.23 -24.39
C ASP A 1021 3.01 9.18 -23.40
N GLY A 1022 3.40 9.22 -22.12
CA GLY A 1022 2.92 8.30 -21.09
C GLY A 1022 3.81 7.08 -20.85
N THR A 1023 4.95 6.95 -21.53
CA THR A 1023 5.82 5.78 -21.42
C THR A 1023 6.88 5.87 -20.32
N ARG A 1024 7.14 7.06 -19.75
CA ARG A 1024 8.17 7.25 -18.72
C ARG A 1024 7.60 7.35 -17.30
N PRO A 1025 8.35 6.93 -16.26
CA PRO A 1025 7.99 7.18 -14.87
C PRO A 1025 7.78 8.67 -14.61
N GLY A 1026 6.66 9.01 -13.97
CA GLY A 1026 6.28 10.41 -13.71
C GLY A 1026 5.46 11.07 -14.82
N ASP A 1027 5.37 10.49 -16.03
CA ASP A 1027 4.53 11.05 -17.11
C ASP A 1027 3.06 11.14 -16.71
N GLY A 1028 2.60 10.23 -15.84
CA GLY A 1028 1.25 10.29 -15.28
C GLY A 1028 0.95 11.63 -14.59
N THR A 1029 1.86 12.15 -13.75
CA THR A 1029 1.60 13.42 -13.09
C THR A 1029 1.75 14.63 -14.03
N VAL A 1030 2.59 14.52 -15.06
CA VAL A 1030 2.65 15.53 -16.13
C VAL A 1030 1.34 15.55 -16.92
N THR A 1031 0.81 14.37 -17.24
CA THR A 1031 -0.41 14.18 -18.04
C THR A 1031 -1.65 14.68 -17.32
N TYR A 1032 -1.78 14.34 -16.04
CA TYR A 1032 -2.95 14.68 -15.23
C TYR A 1032 -2.78 16.03 -14.52
N ASP A 1033 -1.82 16.13 -13.61
CA ASP A 1033 -1.75 17.24 -12.65
C ASP A 1033 -1.24 18.52 -13.32
N LYS A 1034 -0.06 18.46 -13.96
CA LYS A 1034 0.49 19.58 -14.75
C LYS A 1034 -0.38 19.86 -15.98
N GLY A 1035 -0.91 18.81 -16.61
CA GLY A 1035 -1.84 18.87 -17.73
C GLY A 1035 -3.14 19.60 -17.44
N GLY A 1036 -3.66 19.57 -16.21
CA GLY A 1036 -4.81 20.40 -15.80
C GLY A 1036 -4.42 21.81 -15.34
N TRP A 1037 -3.24 21.94 -14.72
CA TRP A 1037 -2.74 23.21 -14.19
C TRP A 1037 -2.29 24.20 -15.26
N VAL A 1038 -1.56 23.75 -16.28
CA VAL A 1038 -1.00 24.64 -17.30
C VAL A 1038 -2.08 25.29 -18.17
N PRO A 1039 -3.12 24.59 -18.65
CA PRO A 1039 -4.25 25.22 -19.34
C PRO A 1039 -5.01 26.22 -18.46
N TRP A 1040 -5.06 26.00 -17.14
CA TRP A 1040 -5.65 26.96 -16.21
C TRP A 1040 -4.83 28.24 -16.07
N MET A 1041 -3.51 28.11 -15.97
CA MET A 1041 -2.60 29.26 -15.98
C MET A 1041 -2.70 30.02 -17.32
N LEU A 1042 -2.75 29.30 -18.44
CA LEU A 1042 -2.94 29.88 -19.77
C LEU A 1042 -4.27 30.66 -19.86
N GLN A 1043 -5.34 30.15 -19.25
CA GLN A 1043 -6.61 30.88 -19.17
C GLN A 1043 -6.47 32.23 -18.44
N GLN A 1044 -5.60 32.34 -17.43
CA GLN A 1044 -5.38 33.63 -16.74
C GLN A 1044 -4.73 34.66 -17.67
N GLU A 1045 -3.84 34.22 -18.56
CA GLU A 1045 -3.20 35.07 -19.57
C GLU A 1045 -4.16 35.44 -20.72
N MET A 1046 -4.96 34.49 -21.19
CA MET A 1046 -5.89 34.71 -22.32
C MET A 1046 -7.19 35.42 -21.92
N GLY A 1047 -7.61 35.24 -20.66
CA GLY A 1047 -8.97 35.52 -20.19
C GLY A 1047 -9.94 34.39 -20.52
N ARG A 1048 -10.87 34.11 -19.60
CA ARG A 1048 -11.83 32.98 -19.69
C ARG A 1048 -12.66 32.97 -20.98
N GLU A 1049 -13.19 34.12 -21.41
CA GLU A 1049 -14.03 34.19 -22.62
C GLU A 1049 -13.26 33.77 -23.88
N ASN A 1050 -12.02 34.26 -24.04
CA ASN A 1050 -11.17 33.94 -25.19
C ASN A 1050 -10.70 32.48 -25.16
N MET A 1051 -10.33 31.96 -23.98
CA MET A 1051 -9.94 30.57 -23.81
C MET A 1051 -11.08 29.62 -24.20
N LEU A 1052 -12.28 29.84 -23.66
CA LEU A 1052 -13.45 29.01 -23.98
C LEU A 1052 -13.84 29.10 -25.47
N ALA A 1053 -13.82 30.29 -26.06
CA ALA A 1053 -14.09 30.45 -27.49
C ALA A 1053 -13.05 29.71 -28.35
N GLY A 1054 -11.78 29.71 -27.94
CA GLY A 1054 -10.72 28.95 -28.61
C GLY A 1054 -10.90 27.44 -28.48
N LEU A 1055 -11.28 26.93 -27.31
CA LEU A 1055 -11.57 25.51 -27.11
C LEU A 1055 -12.80 25.04 -27.90
N GLN A 1056 -13.86 25.86 -27.99
CA GLN A 1056 -15.00 25.59 -28.87
C GLN A 1056 -14.58 25.51 -30.34
N ALA A 1057 -13.72 26.42 -30.78
CA ALA A 1057 -13.19 26.40 -32.14
C ALA A 1057 -12.28 25.19 -32.40
N PHE A 1058 -11.53 24.75 -31.40
CA PHE A 1058 -10.70 23.55 -31.46
C PHE A 1058 -11.56 22.29 -31.63
N ILE A 1059 -12.57 22.09 -30.78
CA ILE A 1059 -13.49 20.95 -30.93
C ILE A 1059 -14.22 20.99 -32.27
N ALA A 1060 -14.72 22.15 -32.68
CA ALA A 1060 -15.43 22.28 -33.95
C ALA A 1060 -14.55 22.05 -35.19
N LYS A 1061 -13.22 22.19 -35.06
CA LYS A 1061 -12.27 21.91 -36.14
C LYS A 1061 -12.06 20.40 -36.30
N TYR A 1062 -11.89 19.68 -35.20
CA TYR A 1062 -11.50 18.27 -35.17
C TYR A 1062 -12.65 17.29 -34.87
N ASN A 1063 -13.92 17.75 -34.90
CA ASN A 1063 -15.10 16.92 -34.70
C ASN A 1063 -16.24 17.25 -35.69
N PRO A 1064 -16.59 16.35 -36.64
CA PRO A 1064 -15.83 15.16 -37.05
C PRO A 1064 -14.74 15.53 -38.06
N ASP A 1065 -13.51 15.09 -37.81
CA ASP A 1065 -12.38 15.15 -38.76
C ASP A 1065 -11.66 13.79 -38.75
N SER A 1066 -10.97 13.45 -39.84
CA SER A 1066 -10.15 12.22 -39.94
C SER A 1066 -8.75 12.42 -39.36
N ASP A 1067 -8.37 13.66 -39.09
CA ASP A 1067 -7.13 14.03 -38.40
C ASP A 1067 -7.36 14.18 -36.88
N PHE A 1068 -6.57 13.47 -36.07
CA PHE A 1068 -6.69 13.48 -34.61
C PHE A 1068 -5.67 14.45 -34.01
N PRO A 1069 -6.08 15.43 -33.18
CA PRO A 1069 -5.16 16.49 -32.75
C PRO A 1069 -4.27 16.10 -31.56
N VAL A 1070 -3.08 16.70 -31.49
CA VAL A 1070 -2.20 16.72 -30.31
C VAL A 1070 -2.07 18.13 -29.72
N LEU A 1071 -1.29 18.31 -28.65
CA LEU A 1071 -1.23 19.60 -27.93
C LEU A 1071 -0.84 20.77 -28.83
N GLN A 1072 0.08 20.54 -29.76
CA GLN A 1072 0.56 21.53 -30.71
C GLN A 1072 -0.59 22.12 -31.55
N ASP A 1073 -1.52 21.27 -31.99
CA ASP A 1073 -2.72 21.69 -32.73
C ASP A 1073 -3.65 22.54 -31.88
N MET A 1074 -3.86 22.14 -30.63
CA MET A 1074 -4.66 22.92 -29.69
C MET A 1074 -4.04 24.31 -29.49
N LEU A 1075 -2.73 24.39 -29.27
CA LEU A 1075 -2.02 25.67 -29.13
C LEU A 1075 -2.13 26.53 -30.39
N ALA A 1076 -2.01 25.93 -31.58
CA ALA A 1076 -2.15 26.64 -32.84
C ALA A 1076 -3.55 27.24 -33.03
N VAL A 1077 -4.61 26.54 -32.60
CA VAL A 1077 -5.98 27.08 -32.61
C VAL A 1077 -6.15 28.18 -31.57
N LEU A 1078 -5.76 27.93 -30.31
CA LEU A 1078 -5.89 28.87 -29.19
C LEU A 1078 -5.17 30.20 -29.45
N ARG A 1079 -4.02 30.16 -30.13
CA ARG A 1079 -3.24 31.35 -30.51
C ARG A 1079 -4.06 32.40 -31.26
N ASN A 1080 -5.06 31.99 -32.06
CA ASN A 1080 -5.92 32.92 -32.81
C ASN A 1080 -6.88 33.72 -31.92
N PHE A 1081 -7.09 33.27 -30.69
CA PHE A 1081 -7.96 33.88 -29.70
C PHE A 1081 -7.18 34.64 -28.62
N ALA A 1082 -5.85 34.55 -28.63
CA ALA A 1082 -5.00 35.24 -27.67
C ALA A 1082 -5.11 36.77 -27.83
N PRO A 1083 -5.41 37.52 -26.75
CA PRO A 1083 -5.47 38.98 -26.81
C PRO A 1083 -4.10 39.62 -27.07
N ASP A 1084 -3.02 38.96 -26.61
CA ASP A 1084 -1.64 39.29 -26.90
C ASP A 1084 -0.91 38.01 -27.33
N THR A 1085 -0.63 37.89 -28.63
CA THR A 1085 0.05 36.72 -29.18
C THR A 1085 1.48 36.59 -28.71
N ALA A 1086 2.17 37.70 -28.37
CA ALA A 1086 3.56 37.62 -27.92
C ALA A 1086 3.64 37.09 -26.48
N ALA A 1087 2.70 37.49 -25.62
CA ALA A 1087 2.57 36.93 -24.27
C ALA A 1087 2.15 35.45 -24.31
N PHE A 1088 1.20 35.10 -25.21
CA PHE A 1088 0.82 33.71 -25.45
C PHE A 1088 2.02 32.87 -25.89
N ASP A 1089 2.74 33.29 -26.93
CA ASP A 1089 3.90 32.56 -27.47
C ASP A 1089 4.99 32.36 -26.39
N ALA A 1090 5.25 33.39 -25.57
CA ALA A 1090 6.22 33.30 -24.47
C ALA A 1090 5.76 32.35 -23.35
N PHE A 1091 4.47 32.34 -23.02
CA PHE A 1091 3.91 31.41 -22.05
C PHE A 1091 3.97 29.97 -22.57
N THR A 1092 3.58 29.75 -23.82
CA THR A 1092 3.54 28.40 -24.40
C THR A 1092 4.91 27.79 -24.52
N GLU A 1093 5.91 28.56 -24.98
CA GLU A 1093 7.31 28.11 -25.04
C GLU A 1093 7.76 27.58 -23.67
N GLN A 1094 7.53 28.36 -22.61
CA GLN A 1094 8.00 28.02 -21.28
C GLN A 1094 7.30 26.81 -20.66
N TRP A 1095 5.98 26.65 -20.86
CA TRP A 1095 5.19 25.68 -20.10
C TRP A 1095 4.86 24.41 -20.86
N PHE A 1096 4.81 24.46 -22.19
CA PHE A 1096 4.50 23.32 -23.04
C PHE A 1096 5.75 22.70 -23.65
N PHE A 1097 6.74 23.53 -24.04
CA PHE A 1097 7.96 23.10 -24.73
C PHE A 1097 9.20 22.99 -23.82
N ASP A 1098 9.14 23.49 -22.58
CA ASP A 1098 10.20 23.36 -21.59
C ASP A 1098 9.71 22.67 -20.29
N VAL A 1099 10.65 22.07 -19.54
CA VAL A 1099 10.40 21.54 -18.19
C VAL A 1099 10.57 22.65 -17.16
N VAL A 1100 9.45 23.28 -16.79
CA VAL A 1100 9.42 24.41 -15.86
C VAL A 1100 8.61 24.11 -14.60
N VAL A 1101 9.21 24.43 -13.45
CA VAL A 1101 8.61 24.30 -12.12
C VAL A 1101 9.19 25.38 -11.19
N PRO A 1102 8.47 26.49 -10.96
CA PRO A 1102 8.84 27.50 -9.98
C PRO A 1102 8.83 26.97 -8.54
N GLU A 1103 9.64 27.58 -7.69
CA GLU A 1103 9.63 27.34 -6.24
C GLU A 1103 10.01 28.65 -5.56
N TYR A 1104 9.16 29.16 -4.68
CA TYR A 1104 9.34 30.48 -4.10
C TYR A 1104 9.62 30.42 -2.60
N GLU A 1105 10.62 31.20 -2.16
CA GLU A 1105 10.99 31.31 -0.75
C GLU A 1105 11.05 32.78 -0.30
N PHE A 1106 10.70 33.00 0.97
CA PHE A 1106 10.85 34.29 1.63
C PHE A 1106 12.21 34.43 2.33
N SER A 1107 12.80 35.62 2.24
CA SER A 1107 13.92 36.04 3.08
C SER A 1107 13.74 37.45 3.65
N ASP A 1108 14.30 37.69 4.83
CA ASP A 1108 14.35 39.00 5.50
C ASP A 1108 12.99 39.72 5.68
N VAL A 1109 11.91 38.96 5.91
CA VAL A 1109 10.56 39.52 6.06
C VAL A 1109 10.40 40.24 7.41
N THR A 1110 9.93 41.49 7.36
CA THR A 1110 9.70 42.36 8.51
C THR A 1110 8.40 43.13 8.38
N LYS A 1111 7.71 43.38 9.50
CA LYS A 1111 6.59 44.32 9.59
C LYS A 1111 6.92 45.50 10.50
N THR A 1112 6.66 46.72 10.06
CA THR A 1112 6.83 47.94 10.87
C THR A 1112 5.65 48.89 10.70
N GLN A 1113 5.31 49.63 11.75
CA GLN A 1113 4.26 50.63 11.68
C GLN A 1113 4.82 51.99 11.23
N GLU A 1114 4.34 52.52 10.09
CA GLU A 1114 4.76 53.81 9.53
C GLU A 1114 3.53 54.68 9.24
N GLY A 1115 3.42 55.84 9.91
CA GLY A 1115 2.37 56.81 9.58
C GLY A 1115 0.93 56.37 9.88
N GLY A 1116 0.73 55.32 10.68
CA GLY A 1116 -0.59 54.75 10.99
C GLY A 1116 -0.97 53.55 10.12
N GLU A 1117 -0.18 53.24 9.10
CA GLU A 1117 -0.26 52.02 8.29
C GLU A 1117 0.79 51.00 8.75
N TRP A 1118 0.54 49.73 8.49
CA TRP A 1118 1.55 48.68 8.59
C TRP A 1118 2.26 48.52 7.25
N VAL A 1119 3.58 48.53 7.29
CA VAL A 1119 4.44 48.33 6.12
C VAL A 1119 5.18 47.01 6.30
N VAL A 1120 4.90 46.07 5.41
CA VAL A 1120 5.61 44.80 5.32
C VAL A 1120 6.67 44.91 4.24
N ARG A 1121 7.90 44.53 4.56
CA ARG A 1121 9.03 44.48 3.61
C ARG A 1121 9.70 43.12 3.70
N GLY A 1122 10.15 42.60 2.58
CA GLY A 1122 10.95 41.39 2.52
C GLY A 1122 11.45 41.14 1.10
N THR A 1123 12.13 40.03 0.92
CA THR A 1123 12.61 39.56 -0.38
C THR A 1123 11.92 38.24 -0.70
N VAL A 1124 11.47 38.11 -1.94
CA VAL A 1124 11.05 36.82 -2.52
C VAL A 1124 12.12 36.38 -3.50
N GLU A 1125 12.48 35.10 -3.46
CA GLU A 1125 13.39 34.46 -4.40
C GLU A 1125 12.68 33.29 -5.09
N ASN A 1126 12.88 33.13 -6.41
CA ASN A 1126 12.51 31.90 -7.11
C ASN A 1126 13.73 30.97 -7.14
N VAL A 1127 13.73 29.95 -6.27
CA VAL A 1127 14.80 28.94 -6.19
C VAL A 1127 14.58 27.78 -7.18
N GLY A 1128 13.41 27.73 -7.81
CA GLY A 1128 13.06 26.79 -8.89
C GLY A 1128 13.41 27.32 -10.28
N THR A 1129 12.62 26.90 -11.28
CA THR A 1129 12.79 27.30 -12.69
C THR A 1129 11.63 28.17 -13.18
N GLY A 1130 11.72 28.65 -14.43
CA GLY A 1130 10.66 29.46 -15.06
C GLY A 1130 10.61 30.91 -14.62
N ARG A 1131 9.86 31.70 -15.39
CA ARG A 1131 9.48 33.08 -15.10
C ARG A 1131 7.98 33.17 -14.97
N MET A 1132 7.51 33.64 -13.82
CA MET A 1132 6.08 33.91 -13.61
C MET A 1132 5.87 35.17 -12.79
N ARG A 1133 4.72 35.81 -13.05
CA ARG A 1133 4.18 36.83 -12.20
C ARG A 1133 3.42 36.18 -11.06
N VAL A 1134 3.74 36.57 -9.84
CA VAL A 1134 3.08 36.08 -8.63
C VAL A 1134 2.64 37.24 -7.74
N GLN A 1135 1.50 37.08 -7.08
CA GLN A 1135 1.02 38.04 -6.09
C GLN A 1135 1.62 37.74 -4.73
N VAL A 1136 2.15 38.74 -4.04
CA VAL A 1136 2.55 38.65 -2.65
C VAL A 1136 1.49 39.35 -1.81
N GLY A 1137 0.84 38.60 -0.92
CA GLY A 1137 -0.26 39.09 -0.09
C GLY A 1137 0.10 39.11 1.39
N ALA A 1138 -0.03 40.28 2.03
CA ALA A 1138 -0.07 40.39 3.49
C ALA A 1138 -1.51 40.22 3.95
N THR A 1139 -1.79 39.34 4.91
CA THR A 1139 -3.16 38.98 5.31
C THR A 1139 -3.34 38.98 6.82
N ALA A 1140 -4.58 39.19 7.26
CA ALA A 1140 -5.02 39.05 8.65
C ALA A 1140 -6.41 38.38 8.72
N GLY A 1141 -6.60 37.52 9.72
CA GLY A 1141 -7.79 36.70 9.87
C GLY A 1141 -7.83 35.48 8.94
N GLU A 1142 -8.82 34.62 9.13
CA GLU A 1142 -9.09 33.47 8.25
C GLU A 1142 -9.97 33.91 7.07
N ARG A 1143 -9.52 33.61 5.84
CA ARG A 1143 -10.22 34.03 4.60
C ARG A 1143 -11.62 33.46 4.47
N TRP A 1144 -11.83 32.24 4.94
CA TRP A 1144 -13.05 31.47 4.72
C TRP A 1144 -13.67 31.06 6.06
N SER A 1145 -15.00 31.13 6.17
CA SER A 1145 -15.75 30.54 7.29
C SER A 1145 -16.47 29.26 6.84
N ASP A 1146 -16.60 28.29 7.76
CA ASP A 1146 -17.25 27.00 7.50
C ASP A 1146 -18.80 27.03 7.72
N GLU A 1147 -19.41 28.21 7.90
CA GLU A 1147 -20.86 28.36 8.20
C GLU A 1147 -21.65 29.00 7.04
N GLY A 1148 -22.16 28.17 6.12
CA GLY A 1148 -23.30 28.51 5.25
C GLY A 1148 -24.56 27.77 5.71
N GLU A 1149 -25.71 28.44 5.82
CA GLU A 1149 -26.98 27.86 6.34
C GLU A 1149 -27.54 26.69 5.50
N ASP A 1150 -27.04 26.46 4.29
CA ASP A 1150 -27.51 25.42 3.35
C ASP A 1150 -26.43 24.38 2.97
N GLY A 1151 -25.21 24.50 3.51
CA GLY A 1151 -24.11 23.59 3.23
C GLY A 1151 -23.50 23.69 1.82
N SER A 1152 -23.82 24.72 1.02
CA SER A 1152 -23.45 24.73 -0.41
C SER A 1152 -22.57 25.88 -0.90
N ARG A 1153 -22.22 26.88 -0.08
CA ARG A 1153 -21.27 27.93 -0.48
C ARG A 1153 -20.40 28.40 0.68
N THR A 1154 -19.10 28.46 0.44
CA THR A 1154 -18.17 29.13 1.34
C THR A 1154 -18.38 30.64 1.26
N VAL A 1155 -18.39 31.32 2.41
CA VAL A 1155 -18.44 32.78 2.48
C VAL A 1155 -17.06 33.31 2.90
N VAL A 1156 -16.62 34.39 2.24
CA VAL A 1156 -15.43 35.13 2.68
C VAL A 1156 -15.73 35.74 4.04
N ASN A 1157 -14.85 35.54 5.02
CA ASN A 1157 -15.05 36.08 6.36
C ASN A 1157 -15.06 37.62 6.33
N GLU A 1158 -16.03 38.25 6.99
CA GLU A 1158 -16.11 39.72 7.08
C GLU A 1158 -14.90 40.34 7.78
N ASP A 1159 -14.18 39.57 8.59
CA ASP A 1159 -12.97 40.01 9.30
C ASP A 1159 -11.68 39.80 8.49
N TYR A 1160 -11.72 39.06 7.38
CA TYR A 1160 -10.54 38.86 6.53
C TYR A 1160 -10.12 40.16 5.86
N ARG A 1161 -8.83 40.47 5.96
CA ARG A 1161 -8.23 41.61 5.28
C ARG A 1161 -6.98 41.15 4.56
N ASP A 1162 -6.78 41.65 3.34
CA ASP A 1162 -5.56 41.44 2.59
C ASP A 1162 -5.12 42.72 1.87
N ALA A 1163 -3.81 42.83 1.67
CA ALA A 1163 -3.17 43.84 0.86
C ALA A 1163 -2.11 43.15 0.01
N ARG A 1164 -2.05 43.47 -1.29
CA ARG A 1164 -1.26 42.71 -2.26
C ARG A 1164 -0.33 43.60 -3.07
N THR A 1165 0.77 43.03 -3.53
CA THR A 1165 1.63 43.56 -4.57
C THR A 1165 1.99 42.43 -5.53
N GLU A 1166 2.47 42.76 -6.72
CA GLU A 1166 2.94 41.77 -7.69
C GLU A 1166 4.45 41.85 -7.83
N VAL A 1167 5.06 40.69 -8.05
CA VAL A 1167 6.46 40.54 -8.45
C VAL A 1167 6.54 39.56 -9.61
N GLU A 1168 7.52 39.75 -10.48
CA GLU A 1168 7.79 38.84 -11.59
C GLU A 1168 9.24 38.38 -11.48
N LEU A 1169 9.44 37.07 -11.38
CA LEU A 1169 10.72 36.47 -11.05
C LEU A 1169 11.02 35.31 -12.01
N GLY A 1170 12.20 35.34 -12.62
CA GLY A 1170 12.81 34.20 -13.31
C GLY A 1170 13.61 33.29 -12.35
N ALA A 1171 14.12 32.19 -12.89
CA ALA A 1171 14.94 31.23 -12.15
C ALA A 1171 16.16 31.90 -11.46
N GLY A 1172 16.29 31.72 -10.15
CA GLY A 1172 17.35 32.30 -9.33
C GLY A 1172 17.28 33.82 -9.15
N GLU A 1173 16.22 34.47 -9.61
CA GLU A 1173 16.01 35.90 -9.39
C GLU A 1173 15.35 36.16 -8.03
N SER A 1174 15.71 37.28 -7.40
CA SER A 1174 15.07 37.77 -6.18
C SER A 1174 14.56 39.20 -6.37
N ALA A 1175 13.43 39.53 -5.73
CA ALA A 1175 12.85 40.87 -5.73
C ALA A 1175 12.43 41.29 -4.33
N GLU A 1176 12.71 42.55 -4.00
CA GLU A 1176 12.17 43.18 -2.80
C GLU A 1176 10.68 43.52 -3.03
N PHE A 1177 9.85 43.26 -2.04
CA PHE A 1177 8.45 43.65 -2.03
C PHE A 1177 8.14 44.60 -0.87
N VAL A 1178 7.19 45.49 -1.09
CA VAL A 1178 6.67 46.40 -0.06
C VAL A 1178 5.16 46.42 -0.12
N ILE A 1179 4.51 45.98 0.95
CA ILE A 1179 3.05 45.99 1.08
C ILE A 1179 2.65 46.97 2.17
N ARG A 1180 1.69 47.85 1.87
CA ARG A 1180 1.08 48.78 2.84
C ARG A 1180 -0.31 48.27 3.16
N ALA A 1181 -0.57 48.02 4.43
CA ALA A 1181 -1.84 47.54 4.95
C ALA A 1181 -2.38 48.51 6.00
N ASP A 1182 -3.70 48.75 6.01
CA ASP A 1182 -4.41 49.52 7.03
C ASP A 1182 -4.80 48.67 8.25
N PHE A 1183 -4.50 47.37 8.21
CA PHE A 1183 -4.65 46.38 9.28
C PHE A 1183 -3.28 45.84 9.69
N GLU A 1184 -3.17 45.22 10.87
CA GLU A 1184 -1.94 44.54 11.30
C GLU A 1184 -1.81 43.18 10.60
N PRO A 1185 -0.77 42.95 9.76
CA PRO A 1185 -0.60 41.67 9.10
C PRO A 1185 -0.16 40.59 10.10
N GLU A 1186 -0.81 39.44 10.00
CA GLU A 1186 -0.51 38.23 10.77
C GLU A 1186 0.43 37.31 9.97
N ARG A 1187 0.28 37.28 8.64
CA ARG A 1187 1.10 36.47 7.73
C ARG A 1187 1.30 37.11 6.37
N VAL A 1188 2.31 36.65 5.64
CA VAL A 1188 2.60 36.96 4.24
C VAL A 1188 2.62 35.67 3.44
N LEU A 1189 1.98 35.69 2.26
CA LEU A 1189 1.81 34.54 1.39
C LEU A 1189 2.22 34.92 -0.04
N ILE A 1190 2.93 34.03 -0.73
CA ILE A 1190 3.10 34.12 -2.18
C ILE A 1190 1.97 33.34 -2.84
N ASP A 1191 1.38 33.96 -3.85
CA ASP A 1191 0.26 33.43 -4.62
C ASP A 1191 -0.94 32.99 -3.73
N PRO A 1192 -1.56 33.94 -2.98
CA PRO A 1192 -2.63 33.63 -2.02
C PRO A 1192 -3.89 33.05 -2.66
N ASP A 1193 -4.05 33.22 -3.98
CA ASP A 1193 -5.16 32.69 -4.76
C ASP A 1193 -4.81 31.38 -5.46
N VAL A 1194 -3.59 30.84 -5.31
CA VAL A 1194 -3.15 29.57 -5.90
C VAL A 1194 -3.39 29.55 -7.41
N LEU A 1195 -2.80 30.53 -8.09
CA LEU A 1195 -2.89 30.76 -9.54
C LEU A 1195 -1.65 30.26 -10.29
N VAL A 1196 -0.56 29.93 -9.59
CA VAL A 1196 0.67 29.42 -10.19
C VAL A 1196 1.02 28.06 -9.58
N LEU A 1197 1.28 27.08 -10.44
CA LEU A 1197 1.84 25.78 -10.04
C LEU A 1197 3.28 26.00 -9.53
N GLN A 1198 3.55 25.63 -8.28
CA GLN A 1198 4.89 25.73 -7.67
C GLN A 1198 5.18 24.53 -6.77
N LEU A 1199 6.45 24.27 -6.45
CA LEU A 1199 6.80 23.29 -5.41
C LEU A 1199 6.90 23.93 -4.03
N ASN A 1200 6.74 23.11 -2.99
CA ASN A 1200 6.99 23.48 -1.59
C ASN A 1200 6.27 24.76 -1.13
N ARG A 1201 4.98 24.92 -1.44
CA ARG A 1201 4.19 26.12 -1.09
C ARG A 1201 4.24 26.51 0.40
N ASP A 1202 4.52 25.59 1.30
CA ASP A 1202 4.75 25.89 2.72
C ASP A 1202 5.94 26.84 2.97
N LEU A 1203 6.97 26.82 2.11
CA LEU A 1203 8.09 27.76 2.14
C LEU A 1203 7.71 29.15 1.64
N ALA A 1204 6.59 29.23 0.90
CA ALA A 1204 6.01 30.44 0.35
C ALA A 1204 5.04 31.14 1.34
N VAL A 1205 5.12 30.77 2.63
CA VAL A 1205 4.35 31.34 3.74
C VAL A 1205 5.28 31.85 4.84
N PHE A 1206 5.07 33.09 5.29
CA PHE A 1206 5.77 33.66 6.44
C PHE A 1206 4.76 34.12 7.50
N GLU A 1207 4.79 33.52 8.68
CA GLU A 1207 3.97 33.94 9.83
C GLU A 1207 4.77 34.86 10.76
N PHE A 1208 4.17 35.97 11.19
CA PHE A 1208 4.78 36.86 12.18
C PHE A 1208 4.55 36.29 13.59
N GLU A 1209 5.62 36.09 14.36
CA GLU A 1209 5.50 35.75 15.78
C GLU A 1209 4.77 36.86 16.56
N GLU A 1210 3.83 36.48 17.45
CA GLU A 1210 3.09 37.40 18.35
C GLU A 1210 3.97 38.12 19.38
#